data_AF-A0A8S1ZKW9-F1
#
_entry.id   AF-A0A8S1ZKW9-F1
#
_cell.length_a   1.000
_cell.length_b   1.000
_cell.length_c   1.000
_cell.angle_alpha   90.00
_cell.angle_beta   90.00
_cell.angle_gamma   90.00
#
_symmetry.space_group_name_H-M   'P 1'
#
loop_
_entity.id
_entity.type
_entity.pdbx_description
1 polymer ?
#
loop_
_entity_poly.entity_id
_entity_poly.type
_entity_poly.pdbx_seq_one_letter_code
_entity_poly.pdbx_strand_id
1 'polypeptide(L)'
;MAFTSMVSTVPVLFFFFTLLLVSANSSSLSHDIKVQEQDKDPFVGFNIGTDVSNLLSPTELVKFLQTQKVNHVRLYDADPELLKALSKTKIRVIISVPNNQLLAIGSSNSTAASWIGRNVVAYYPETLITAISVGDEVLTTVPSSAPLLLPAIESLYNALVASNLHTQIKVSTPHAASIMLDTFPPSQAYFNQTWHSIMVPLLQFLSKTGSPLMMNLYPYYVYMQNKGVVPLDNCLFEPLTPSKEMVDPNTLLHYTNVLDAMVDAAYVSMKNLNVSDVVVLVTESGWPSKGDSKEPYATIDNADTYNSNLIKHVFDRTGTPLHPEMTSSVYIYELFNEDLRAPPTYCIAMDGVDAKTLQAALDWACGPGRSNCSEIQPGESCYQPNNVKGHASFAFNSYYQKEGRASGSCDFKGVAMITTTDPSHGSCIFPGSKKVGNRTQTVVNSTEVAAGEANSMSLSRGFCKLNCMICLAPVSLPSSSPSPSLSISTNDEAKWACKACTFLNTYKNSICDVCGTRLPTSSLLGFDDLTDSGLESNNPASSVGSVFFPLRRCSKRKAMDDDVVEVDGASVVCSESQGVMKKNKEIETKGVASDSGTPLTCLKILSYNVWFREDLELNLRMRAIGHLIQLHSPHLICFQEVTPEIYDIFRKSNWWKAYSCSVSVDVAVSRGYYCMLLSKLGVKSFSSKSFGNSIMGRELSIAEVEVPGRKPLVFATSHLESPCPGPPKWDQMFSRERVEQAKEAIEILRPNTNVIFGGDMNWDDKLDGKFPLADKWVDVWEVLKPGDLGFTYDTKANPMLSGNRALQKRLDRILCRLDDYKLGGIEMVGKEAIPGLSYEKEKKVRGEIKKLELPVLPSDHFGLLLTLLPK
;
A
#
# COMPACT_ATOMS: atom_id res chain seq x y z
N MET A 1 91.61 -4.60 38.53
CA MET A 1 91.84 -3.94 39.83
C MET A 1 90.55 -3.94 40.60
N ALA A 2 90.66 -4.12 41.91
CA ALA A 2 89.64 -4.64 42.79
C ALA A 2 88.68 -3.57 43.37
N PHE A 3 87.62 -4.10 43.99
CA PHE A 3 86.74 -3.52 45.01
C PHE A 3 85.70 -2.47 44.60
N THR A 4 84.42 -2.81 44.83
CA THR A 4 83.61 -2.14 45.88
C THR A 4 82.31 -2.90 46.14
N SER A 5 81.98 -3.06 47.42
CA SER A 5 80.77 -3.66 47.95
C SER A 5 79.71 -2.62 48.30
N MET A 6 78.45 -3.09 48.34
CA MET A 6 77.24 -2.50 48.93
C MET A 6 76.44 -1.50 48.09
N VAL A 7 75.29 -1.94 47.56
CA VAL A 7 73.94 -1.58 48.06
C VAL A 7 72.97 -2.71 47.62
N SER A 8 72.25 -3.33 48.56
CA SER A 8 71.29 -4.41 48.30
C SER A 8 69.97 -4.10 49.00
N THR A 9 69.04 -3.43 48.31
CA THR A 9 67.59 -3.37 48.62
C THR A 9 66.80 -2.77 47.44
N VAL A 10 66.84 -3.37 46.24
CA VAL A 10 65.98 -2.93 45.11
C VAL A 10 65.29 -4.03 44.29
N PRO A 11 65.69 -5.33 44.24
CA PRO A 11 65.09 -6.22 43.24
C PRO A 11 63.75 -6.86 43.65
N VAL A 12 63.31 -6.76 44.91
CA VAL A 12 62.06 -7.44 45.37
C VAL A 12 60.80 -6.62 45.02
N LEU A 13 60.90 -5.29 44.92
CA LEU A 13 59.76 -4.44 44.54
C LEU A 13 59.45 -4.46 43.05
N PHE A 14 60.44 -4.71 42.18
CA PHE A 14 60.23 -4.73 40.73
C PHE A 14 59.51 -5.99 40.26
N PHE A 15 59.81 -7.15 40.88
CA PHE A 15 59.18 -8.42 40.51
C PHE A 15 57.69 -8.48 40.91
N PHE A 16 57.32 -7.88 42.05
CA PHE A 16 55.92 -7.78 42.46
C PHE A 16 55.13 -6.81 41.58
N PHE A 17 55.75 -5.72 41.09
CA PHE A 17 55.06 -4.77 40.21
C PHE A 17 54.82 -5.36 38.80
N THR A 18 55.75 -6.16 38.27
CA THR A 18 55.56 -6.85 36.99
C THR A 18 54.52 -7.99 37.08
N LEU A 19 54.41 -8.69 38.20
CA LEU A 19 53.38 -9.74 38.37
C LEU A 19 51.97 -9.16 38.61
N LEU A 20 51.87 -7.96 39.20
CA LEU A 20 50.62 -7.21 39.32
C LEU A 20 50.17 -6.58 37.99
N LEU A 21 51.09 -6.16 37.12
CA LEU A 21 50.76 -5.65 35.78
C LEU A 21 50.34 -6.77 34.80
N VAL A 22 50.89 -7.98 34.94
CA VAL A 22 50.45 -9.14 34.12
C VAL A 22 49.10 -9.68 34.62
N SER A 23 48.81 -9.64 35.93
CA SER A 23 47.49 -10.04 36.46
C SER A 23 46.40 -8.98 36.20
N ALA A 24 46.72 -7.68 36.22
CA ALA A 24 45.77 -6.61 35.89
C ALA A 24 45.41 -6.53 34.39
N ASN A 25 46.32 -6.90 33.49
CA ASN A 25 46.00 -7.02 32.05
C ASN A 25 45.32 -8.35 31.69
N SER A 26 45.42 -9.38 32.54
CA SER A 26 44.64 -10.60 32.34
C SER A 26 43.15 -10.38 32.67
N SER A 27 42.82 -9.48 33.60
CA SER A 27 41.41 -9.17 33.92
C SER A 27 40.69 -8.33 32.87
N SER A 28 41.37 -7.43 32.16
CA SER A 28 40.77 -6.64 31.06
C SER A 28 40.60 -7.49 29.80
N LEU A 29 41.59 -8.32 29.45
CA LEU A 29 41.47 -9.26 28.34
C LEU A 29 40.41 -10.35 28.63
N SER A 30 40.28 -10.80 29.88
CA SER A 30 39.23 -11.75 30.28
C SER A 30 37.83 -11.14 30.30
N HIS A 31 37.70 -9.82 30.50
CA HIS A 31 36.41 -9.13 30.45
C HIS A 31 35.98 -8.82 29.02
N ASP A 32 36.91 -8.46 28.13
CA ASP A 32 36.61 -8.27 26.70
C ASP A 32 36.35 -9.61 25.99
N ILE A 33 37.04 -10.69 26.40
CA ILE A 33 36.74 -12.06 25.92
C ILE A 33 35.39 -12.56 26.48
N LYS A 34 35.03 -12.25 27.73
CA LYS A 34 33.70 -12.61 28.28
C LYS A 34 32.54 -11.79 27.70
N VAL A 35 32.78 -10.53 27.32
CA VAL A 35 31.77 -9.69 26.65
C VAL A 35 31.59 -10.15 25.20
N GLN A 36 32.64 -10.65 24.53
CA GLN A 36 32.52 -11.31 23.21
C GLN A 36 31.94 -12.74 23.26
N GLU A 37 32.12 -13.48 24.36
CA GLU A 37 31.51 -14.82 24.53
C GLU A 37 29.99 -14.75 24.79
N GLN A 38 29.50 -13.68 25.40
CA GLN A 38 28.08 -13.50 25.72
C GLN A 38 27.20 -13.21 24.48
N ASP A 39 27.80 -12.93 23.32
CA ASP A 39 27.10 -12.64 22.05
C ASP A 39 26.69 -13.89 21.26
N LYS A 40 27.00 -15.10 21.75
CA LYS A 40 26.61 -16.37 21.12
C LYS A 40 25.47 -17.10 21.81
N ASP A 41 25.05 -16.63 22.99
CA ASP A 41 23.97 -17.26 23.72
C ASP A 41 22.62 -16.87 23.10
N PRO A 42 21.69 -17.84 22.96
CA PRO A 42 20.36 -17.56 22.44
C PRO A 42 19.63 -16.59 23.37
N PHE A 43 18.85 -15.69 22.79
CA PHE A 43 18.10 -14.68 23.53
C PHE A 43 16.67 -14.55 23.01
N VAL A 44 15.82 -14.01 23.88
CA VAL A 44 14.48 -13.55 23.51
C VAL A 44 14.47 -12.02 23.47
N GLY A 45 14.03 -11.47 22.35
CA GLY A 45 13.76 -10.05 22.17
C GLY A 45 12.28 -9.77 21.90
N PHE A 46 11.93 -8.50 21.79
CA PHE A 46 10.57 -8.05 21.49
C PHE A 46 10.54 -7.04 20.35
N ASN A 47 9.56 -7.15 19.46
CA ASN A 47 9.27 -6.15 18.45
C ASN A 47 8.45 -5.01 19.07
N ILE A 48 8.85 -3.77 18.81
CA ILE A 48 8.16 -2.57 19.28
C ILE A 48 7.47 -1.94 18.07
N GLY A 49 6.17 -2.20 17.96
CA GLY A 49 5.26 -1.56 17.04
C GLY A 49 4.88 -0.14 17.48
N THR A 50 4.62 0.75 16.52
CA THR A 50 4.27 2.16 16.76
C THR A 50 2.81 2.48 16.44
N ASP A 51 2.04 1.52 15.90
CA ASP A 51 0.63 1.71 15.53
C ASP A 51 -0.30 1.60 16.77
N VAL A 52 0.03 2.36 17.82
CA VAL A 52 -0.64 2.35 19.13
C VAL A 52 -1.14 3.76 19.47
N SER A 53 -2.42 3.90 19.80
CA SER A 53 -3.06 5.20 20.09
C SER A 53 -2.56 5.91 21.36
N ASN A 54 -2.10 5.13 22.36
CA ASN A 54 -1.62 5.63 23.66
C ASN A 54 -0.27 5.01 24.01
N LEU A 55 0.73 5.13 23.14
CA LEU A 55 2.07 4.61 23.41
C LEU A 55 2.70 5.31 24.62
N LEU A 56 3.39 4.54 25.47
CA LEU A 56 4.20 5.08 26.58
C LEU A 56 5.26 6.05 26.04
N SER A 57 5.62 7.07 26.81
CA SER A 57 6.74 7.93 26.42
C SER A 57 8.03 7.10 26.28
N PRO A 58 8.97 7.44 25.39
CA PRO A 58 10.19 6.65 25.17
C PRO A 58 10.97 6.35 26.46
N THR A 59 10.96 7.27 27.43
CA THR A 59 11.62 7.08 28.73
C THR A 59 10.89 6.09 29.62
N GLU A 60 9.55 6.11 29.63
CA GLU A 60 8.74 5.15 30.39
C GLU A 60 8.81 3.75 29.78
N LEU A 61 8.82 3.67 28.44
CA LEU A 61 9.01 2.42 27.71
C LEU A 61 10.33 1.77 28.07
N VAL A 62 11.43 2.53 28.08
CA VAL A 62 12.75 2.01 28.47
C VAL A 62 12.78 1.53 29.92
N LYS A 63 12.16 2.28 30.86
CA LYS A 63 12.03 1.84 32.25
C LYS A 63 11.22 0.55 32.37
N PHE A 64 10.15 0.42 31.58
CA PHE A 64 9.35 -0.79 31.51
C PHE A 64 10.18 -1.98 31.03
N LEU A 65 10.92 -1.83 29.92
CA LEU A 65 11.82 -2.86 29.39
C LEU A 65 12.85 -3.31 30.43
N GLN A 66 13.49 -2.37 31.13
CA GLN A 66 14.44 -2.68 32.20
C GLN A 66 13.80 -3.43 33.37
N THR A 67 12.58 -3.03 33.76
CA THR A 67 11.83 -3.68 34.84
C THR A 67 11.46 -5.12 34.47
N GLN A 68 11.08 -5.35 33.21
CA GLN A 68 10.78 -6.67 32.66
C GLN A 68 12.04 -7.48 32.29
N LYS A 69 13.25 -6.93 32.51
CA LYS A 69 14.54 -7.55 32.17
C LYS A 69 14.67 -7.91 30.67
N VAL A 70 14.03 -7.11 29.82
CA VAL A 70 14.14 -7.25 28.36
C VAL A 70 15.46 -6.63 27.90
N ASN A 71 16.31 -7.44 27.28
CA ASN A 71 17.65 -7.02 26.87
C ASN A 71 17.80 -6.84 25.35
N HIS A 72 16.82 -7.25 24.56
CA HIS A 72 16.84 -7.18 23.10
C HIS A 72 15.52 -6.63 22.57
N VAL A 73 15.58 -5.64 21.70
CA VAL A 73 14.40 -5.05 21.05
C VAL A 73 14.65 -4.83 19.56
N ARG A 74 13.58 -4.91 18.77
CA ARG A 74 13.59 -4.57 17.34
C ARG A 74 12.62 -3.44 17.10
N LEU A 75 13.09 -2.42 16.38
CA LEU A 75 12.33 -1.24 15.95
C LEU A 75 12.08 -1.32 14.45
N TYR A 76 10.89 -0.95 13.99
CA TYR A 76 10.52 -0.92 12.57
C TYR A 76 11.03 0.32 11.83
N ASP A 77 11.59 1.28 12.56
CA ASP A 77 12.27 2.45 12.01
C ASP A 77 13.50 2.83 12.85
N ALA A 78 14.04 4.02 12.58
CA ALA A 78 15.14 4.61 13.33
C ALA A 78 14.67 5.87 14.08
N ASP A 79 13.64 5.74 14.92
CA ASP A 79 13.13 6.84 15.75
C ASP A 79 14.24 7.45 16.63
N PRO A 80 14.55 8.76 16.45
CA PRO A 80 15.63 9.42 17.17
C PRO A 80 15.37 9.61 18.67
N GLU A 81 14.11 9.73 19.10
CA GLU A 81 13.73 9.86 20.49
C GLU A 81 13.88 8.53 21.23
N LEU A 82 13.44 7.44 20.61
CA LEU A 82 13.55 6.10 21.19
C LEU A 82 15.01 5.63 21.25
N LEU A 83 15.79 5.86 20.19
CA LEU A 83 17.23 5.57 20.19
C LEU A 83 17.99 6.37 21.25
N LYS A 84 17.59 7.63 21.48
CA LYS A 84 18.17 8.45 22.56
C LYS A 84 17.76 7.95 23.95
N ALA A 85 16.51 7.53 24.12
CA ALA A 85 16.04 6.97 25.40
C ALA A 85 16.74 5.65 25.74
N LEU A 86 17.13 4.85 24.74
CA LEU A 86 17.87 3.60 24.91
C LEU A 86 19.37 3.79 25.24
N SER A 87 19.88 5.04 25.22
CA SER A 87 21.27 5.35 25.57
C SER A 87 21.62 4.88 26.99
N LYS A 88 22.76 4.18 27.12
CA LYS A 88 23.34 3.68 28.39
C LYS A 88 22.46 2.68 29.15
N THR A 89 21.44 2.12 28.50
CA THR A 89 20.53 1.13 29.10
C THR A 89 21.05 -0.31 29.04
N LYS A 90 22.05 -0.56 28.17
CA LYS A 90 22.58 -1.88 27.79
C LYS A 90 21.60 -2.78 27.03
N ILE A 91 20.43 -2.25 26.66
CA ILE A 91 19.48 -2.96 25.78
C ILE A 91 20.06 -2.95 24.37
N ARG A 92 20.11 -4.12 23.73
CA ARG A 92 20.55 -4.30 22.34
C ARG A 92 19.39 -4.06 21.39
N VAL A 93 19.65 -3.34 20.31
CA VAL A 93 18.62 -2.83 19.40
C VAL A 93 18.91 -3.25 17.96
N ILE A 94 17.90 -3.81 17.30
CA ILE A 94 17.84 -3.89 15.84
C ILE A 94 17.01 -2.72 15.35
N ILE A 95 17.57 -1.91 14.44
CA ILE A 95 16.84 -0.84 13.76
C ILE A 95 16.48 -1.26 12.35
N SER A 96 15.30 -0.89 11.87
CA SER A 96 14.88 -1.23 10.51
C SER A 96 14.94 -0.04 9.58
N VAL A 97 15.26 -0.31 8.31
CA VAL A 97 15.06 0.61 7.19
C VAL A 97 13.64 0.37 6.66
N PRO A 98 12.74 1.35 6.75
CA PRO A 98 11.38 1.17 6.23
C PRO A 98 11.35 0.91 4.71
N ASN A 99 10.37 0.13 4.24
CA ASN A 99 10.26 -0.27 2.83
C ASN A 99 10.22 0.92 1.86
N ASN A 100 9.64 2.06 2.27
CA ASN A 100 9.58 3.28 1.45
C ASN A 100 10.94 3.99 1.28
N GLN A 101 11.95 3.69 2.10
CA GLN A 101 13.31 4.25 2.00
C GLN A 101 14.24 3.39 1.15
N LEU A 102 13.85 2.15 0.80
CA LEU A 102 14.67 1.21 0.04
C LEU A 102 15.12 1.77 -1.31
N LEU A 103 14.24 2.47 -2.03
CA LEU A 103 14.59 3.07 -3.33
C LEU A 103 15.70 4.11 -3.20
N ALA A 104 15.61 4.98 -2.21
CA ALA A 104 16.59 6.05 -2.01
C ALA A 104 17.95 5.52 -1.55
N ILE A 105 17.97 4.49 -0.69
CA ILE A 105 19.18 3.88 -0.15
C ILE A 105 19.83 2.95 -1.18
N GLY A 106 19.03 2.12 -1.87
CA GLY A 106 19.52 1.19 -2.88
C GLY A 106 20.03 1.85 -4.17
N SER A 107 19.57 3.07 -4.47
CA SER A 107 20.01 3.80 -5.67
C SER A 107 21.24 4.68 -5.45
N SER A 108 21.67 4.93 -4.21
CA SER A 108 22.76 5.87 -3.93
C SER A 108 23.55 5.56 -2.65
N ASN A 109 24.83 5.23 -2.82
CA ASN A 109 25.76 4.97 -1.71
C ASN A 109 25.92 6.19 -0.79
N SER A 110 25.83 7.42 -1.31
CA SER A 110 25.92 8.62 -0.47
C SER A 110 24.70 8.76 0.44
N THR A 111 23.52 8.36 -0.03
CA THR A 111 22.30 8.33 0.78
C THR A 111 22.41 7.29 1.88
N ALA A 112 22.92 6.09 1.57
CA ALA A 112 23.19 5.04 2.56
C ALA A 112 24.20 5.50 3.62
N ALA A 113 25.30 6.15 3.21
CA ALA A 113 26.29 6.71 4.13
C ALA A 113 25.69 7.81 5.04
N SER A 114 24.86 8.69 4.48
CA SER A 114 24.13 9.71 5.25
C SER A 114 23.14 9.09 6.23
N TRP A 115 22.49 7.98 5.85
CA TRP A 115 21.56 7.25 6.72
C TRP A 115 22.30 6.63 7.90
N ILE A 116 23.42 5.93 7.67
CA ILE A 116 24.27 5.36 8.74
C ILE A 116 24.83 6.46 9.64
N GLY A 117 25.31 7.57 9.07
CA GLY A 117 25.82 8.70 9.83
C GLY A 117 24.78 9.30 10.78
N ARG A 118 23.53 9.44 10.31
CA ARG A 118 22.43 10.03 11.10
C ARG A 118 21.81 9.08 12.11
N ASN A 119 21.63 7.81 11.75
CA ASN A 119 20.79 6.87 12.52
C ASN A 119 21.59 5.86 13.33
N VAL A 120 22.88 5.66 13.02
CA VAL A 120 23.74 4.68 13.70
C VAL A 120 24.90 5.38 14.40
N VAL A 121 25.75 6.07 13.64
CA VAL A 121 26.98 6.70 14.17
C VAL A 121 26.67 7.77 15.21
N ALA A 122 25.55 8.48 15.08
CA ALA A 122 25.12 9.50 16.03
C ALA A 122 24.77 8.94 17.43
N TYR A 123 24.42 7.65 17.53
CA TYR A 123 23.93 7.03 18.76
C TYR A 123 24.88 5.96 19.31
N TYR A 124 25.68 5.33 18.46
CA TYR A 124 26.67 4.34 18.88
C TYR A 124 27.94 5.03 19.44
N PRO A 125 28.55 4.56 20.54
CA PRO A 125 28.27 3.32 21.29
C PRO A 125 27.31 3.49 22.48
N GLU A 126 26.72 4.68 22.69
CA GLU A 126 25.86 4.88 23.86
C GLU A 126 24.60 4.00 23.80
N THR A 127 24.00 3.88 22.62
CA THR A 127 22.92 2.93 22.32
C THR A 127 23.52 1.73 21.59
N LEU A 128 23.30 0.53 22.13
CA LEU A 128 23.88 -0.71 21.59
C LEU A 128 23.07 -1.21 20.39
N ILE A 129 23.35 -0.66 19.22
CA ILE A 129 22.78 -1.16 17.95
C ILE A 129 23.58 -2.41 17.54
N THR A 130 22.89 -3.54 17.35
CA THR A 130 23.53 -4.84 17.01
C THR A 130 23.26 -5.28 15.57
N ALA A 131 22.15 -4.87 14.98
CA ALA A 131 21.87 -5.13 13.58
C ALA A 131 20.99 -4.06 12.92
N ILE A 132 21.02 -4.05 11.60
CA ILE A 132 20.15 -3.27 10.74
C ILE A 132 19.34 -4.25 9.87
N SER A 133 18.01 -4.20 10.00
CA SER A 133 17.07 -4.90 9.12
C SER A 133 16.70 -4.01 7.94
N VAL A 134 17.10 -4.40 6.75
CA VAL A 134 16.85 -3.63 5.52
C VAL A 134 15.52 -4.06 4.92
N GLY A 135 14.51 -3.20 5.05
CA GLY A 135 13.12 -3.53 4.71
C GLY A 135 12.49 -4.50 5.70
N ASP A 136 11.26 -4.88 5.41
CA ASP A 136 10.50 -5.91 6.12
C ASP A 136 9.62 -6.66 5.12
N GLU A 137 9.83 -7.96 4.99
CA GLU A 137 9.12 -8.86 4.07
C GLU A 137 9.04 -8.35 2.62
N VAL A 138 10.10 -7.71 2.13
CA VAL A 138 10.09 -6.97 0.83
C VAL A 138 9.68 -7.86 -0.35
N LEU A 139 10.12 -9.12 -0.36
CA LEU A 139 9.85 -10.05 -1.45
C LEU A 139 8.35 -10.39 -1.57
N THR A 140 7.58 -10.25 -0.49
CA THR A 140 6.15 -10.60 -0.45
C THR A 140 5.26 -9.37 -0.38
N THR A 141 5.70 -8.30 0.28
CA THR A 141 4.91 -7.07 0.46
C THR A 141 5.11 -6.05 -0.66
N VAL A 142 6.34 -5.92 -1.19
CA VAL A 142 6.68 -5.00 -2.29
C VAL A 142 7.61 -5.69 -3.31
N PRO A 143 7.15 -6.75 -4.01
CA PRO A 143 7.90 -7.49 -5.03
C PRO A 143 8.68 -6.63 -6.04
N SER A 144 8.11 -5.49 -6.44
CA SER A 144 8.72 -4.56 -7.39
C SER A 144 10.02 -3.93 -6.91
N SER A 145 10.20 -3.80 -5.58
CA SER A 145 11.41 -3.26 -4.96
C SER A 145 12.49 -4.31 -4.69
N ALA A 146 12.20 -5.59 -4.94
CA ALA A 146 13.12 -6.68 -4.65
C ALA A 146 14.52 -6.54 -5.30
N PRO A 147 14.68 -6.05 -6.55
CA PRO A 147 16.00 -5.83 -7.16
C PRO A 147 16.87 -4.78 -6.45
N LEU A 148 16.27 -3.90 -5.65
CA LEU A 148 16.96 -2.84 -4.90
C LEU A 148 17.45 -3.31 -3.54
N LEU A 149 17.01 -4.50 -3.08
CA LEU A 149 17.27 -5.00 -1.74
C LEU A 149 18.76 -5.26 -1.49
N LEU A 150 19.39 -6.04 -2.36
CA LEU A 150 20.82 -6.34 -2.24
C LEU A 150 21.71 -5.09 -2.41
N PRO A 151 21.50 -4.22 -3.43
CA PRO A 151 22.22 -2.94 -3.52
C PRO A 151 22.09 -2.06 -2.27
N ALA A 152 20.91 -2.03 -1.64
CA ALA A 152 20.70 -1.27 -0.40
C ALA A 152 21.49 -1.87 0.78
N ILE A 153 21.45 -3.20 0.94
CA ILE A 153 22.21 -3.94 1.96
C ILE A 153 23.71 -3.71 1.79
N GLU A 154 24.24 -3.86 0.57
CA GLU A 154 25.66 -3.65 0.27
C GLU A 154 26.08 -2.20 0.52
N SER A 155 25.24 -1.23 0.15
CA SER A 155 25.52 0.20 0.37
C SER A 155 25.58 0.56 1.85
N LEU A 156 24.65 0.04 2.66
CA LEU A 156 24.66 0.24 4.11
C LEU A 156 25.84 -0.47 4.78
N TYR A 157 26.17 -1.67 4.33
CA TYR A 157 27.35 -2.39 4.82
C TYR A 157 28.64 -1.64 4.51
N ASN A 158 28.82 -1.15 3.27
CA ASN A 158 29.98 -0.35 2.90
C ASN A 158 30.10 0.92 3.73
N ALA A 159 28.98 1.56 4.06
CA ALA A 159 28.95 2.70 4.97
C ALA A 159 29.37 2.31 6.41
N LEU A 160 28.93 1.16 6.92
CA LEU A 160 29.40 0.63 8.22
C LEU A 160 30.89 0.28 8.20
N VAL A 161 31.42 -0.23 7.08
CA VAL A 161 32.85 -0.48 6.90
C VAL A 161 33.62 0.84 6.98
N ALA A 162 33.16 1.88 6.29
CA ALA A 162 33.77 3.21 6.33
C ALA A 162 33.76 3.83 7.74
N SER A 163 32.79 3.47 8.58
CA SER A 163 32.71 3.88 10.00
C SER A 163 33.37 2.91 10.99
N ASN A 164 34.01 1.83 10.54
CA ASN A 164 34.61 0.77 11.37
C ASN A 164 33.63 0.04 12.31
N LEU A 165 32.33 0.01 11.96
CA LEU A 165 31.27 -0.62 12.76
C LEU A 165 30.81 -1.98 12.21
N HIS A 166 31.27 -2.38 11.02
CA HIS A 166 30.85 -3.61 10.32
C HIS A 166 31.11 -4.92 11.08
N THR A 167 32.01 -4.94 12.07
CA THR A 167 32.24 -6.12 12.93
C THR A 167 31.26 -6.22 14.09
N GLN A 168 30.73 -5.08 14.55
CA GLN A 168 29.81 -4.99 15.69
C GLN A 168 28.34 -4.98 15.24
N ILE A 169 28.04 -4.38 14.08
CA ILE A 169 26.69 -4.19 13.57
C ILE A 169 26.49 -5.04 12.32
N LYS A 170 25.58 -6.00 12.40
CA LYS A 170 25.22 -6.87 11.26
C LYS A 170 24.15 -6.22 10.38
N VAL A 171 24.15 -6.54 9.09
CA VAL A 171 23.12 -6.08 8.15
C VAL A 171 22.48 -7.29 7.52
N SER A 172 21.15 -7.34 7.54
CA SER A 172 20.35 -8.40 6.91
C SER A 172 18.97 -7.85 6.52
N THR A 173 18.06 -8.71 6.08
CA THR A 173 16.70 -8.35 5.67
C THR A 173 15.69 -9.40 6.16
N PRO A 174 14.63 -9.01 6.89
CA PRO A 174 13.56 -9.90 7.33
C PRO A 174 12.73 -10.44 6.16
N HIS A 175 12.52 -11.75 6.14
CA HIS A 175 11.70 -12.42 5.13
C HIS A 175 10.50 -13.15 5.75
N ALA A 176 9.36 -13.10 5.06
CA ALA A 176 8.20 -13.91 5.40
C ALA A 176 8.47 -15.40 5.19
N ALA A 177 7.88 -16.27 6.01
CA ALA A 177 7.98 -17.72 5.82
C ALA A 177 7.52 -18.22 4.42
N SER A 178 6.63 -17.48 3.75
CA SER A 178 6.07 -17.83 2.43
C SER A 178 7.06 -17.78 1.27
N ILE A 179 8.28 -17.24 1.48
CA ILE A 179 9.35 -17.36 0.47
C ILE A 179 9.89 -18.79 0.36
N MET A 180 9.63 -19.62 1.37
CA MET A 180 9.95 -21.06 1.39
C MET A 180 8.72 -21.85 0.96
N LEU A 181 8.92 -22.80 0.06
CA LEU A 181 7.89 -23.72 -0.42
C LEU A 181 8.15 -25.13 0.13
N ASP A 182 7.08 -25.94 0.17
CA ASP A 182 7.12 -27.35 0.59
C ASP A 182 7.82 -27.54 1.94
N THR A 183 7.51 -26.66 2.90
CA THR A 183 8.15 -26.60 4.23
C THR A 183 7.80 -27.77 5.15
N PHE A 184 6.82 -28.60 4.76
CA PHE A 184 6.41 -29.79 5.49
C PHE A 184 6.33 -30.99 4.53
N PRO A 185 7.27 -31.94 4.60
CA PRO A 185 8.32 -32.08 5.62
C PRO A 185 9.52 -31.12 5.43
N PRO A 186 10.19 -30.67 6.51
CA PRO A 186 11.29 -29.70 6.44
C PRO A 186 12.45 -30.09 5.51
N SER A 187 12.77 -31.38 5.39
CA SER A 187 13.83 -31.89 4.50
C SER A 187 13.59 -31.65 3.01
N GLN A 188 12.36 -31.31 2.59
CA GLN A 188 12.03 -31.01 1.20
C GLN A 188 11.91 -29.52 0.93
N ALA A 189 12.08 -28.67 1.96
CA ALA A 189 11.91 -27.24 1.82
C ALA A 189 12.92 -26.63 0.83
N TYR A 190 12.45 -25.70 0.01
CA TYR A 190 13.31 -24.89 -0.86
C TYR A 190 12.78 -23.47 -0.98
N PHE A 191 13.68 -22.52 -1.27
CA PHE A 191 13.27 -21.17 -1.61
C PHE A 191 12.57 -21.14 -2.96
N ASN A 192 11.51 -20.33 -3.07
CA ASN A 192 10.80 -20.15 -4.33
C ASN A 192 11.77 -19.71 -5.44
N GLN A 193 11.77 -20.45 -6.56
CA GLN A 193 12.67 -20.23 -7.70
C GLN A 193 12.58 -18.81 -8.27
N THR A 194 11.41 -18.17 -8.14
CA THR A 194 11.18 -16.77 -8.57
C THR A 194 12.19 -15.82 -7.93
N TRP A 195 12.61 -16.10 -6.68
CA TRP A 195 13.49 -15.24 -5.90
C TRP A 195 14.96 -15.66 -5.94
N HIS A 196 15.32 -16.72 -6.68
CA HIS A 196 16.71 -17.21 -6.73
C HIS A 196 17.72 -16.15 -7.17
N SER A 197 17.35 -15.27 -8.10
CA SER A 197 18.22 -14.17 -8.57
C SER A 197 18.60 -13.18 -7.46
N ILE A 198 17.85 -13.17 -6.36
CA ILE A 198 18.04 -12.29 -5.20
C ILE A 198 18.56 -13.08 -4.00
N MET A 199 17.96 -14.23 -3.70
CA MET A 199 18.31 -15.05 -2.54
C MET A 199 19.72 -15.64 -2.63
N VAL A 200 20.15 -16.10 -3.81
CA VAL A 200 21.51 -16.65 -3.96
C VAL A 200 22.59 -15.61 -3.65
N PRO A 201 22.62 -14.42 -4.28
CA PRO A 201 23.64 -13.43 -3.96
C PRO A 201 23.46 -12.83 -2.55
N LEU A 202 22.22 -12.74 -2.04
CA LEU A 202 21.98 -12.34 -0.64
C LEU A 202 22.61 -13.32 0.35
N LEU A 203 22.36 -14.62 0.22
CA LEU A 203 22.93 -15.64 1.12
C LEU A 203 24.47 -15.67 1.04
N GLN A 204 25.04 -15.48 -0.15
CA GLN A 204 26.49 -15.33 -0.31
C GLN A 204 27.03 -14.08 0.39
N PHE A 205 26.29 -12.97 0.34
CA PHE A 205 26.62 -11.76 1.09
C PHE A 205 26.59 -12.03 2.60
N LEU A 206 25.51 -12.62 3.11
CA LEU A 206 25.33 -12.94 4.53
C LEU A 206 26.43 -13.87 5.07
N SER A 207 26.80 -14.90 4.29
CA SER A 207 27.92 -15.80 4.58
C SER A 207 29.25 -15.03 4.69
N LYS A 208 29.56 -14.16 3.72
CA LYS A 208 30.79 -13.36 3.73
C LYS A 208 30.88 -12.38 4.90
N THR A 209 29.76 -11.81 5.34
CA THR A 209 29.73 -10.82 6.42
C THR A 209 29.51 -11.43 7.81
N GLY A 210 29.21 -12.74 7.88
CA GLY A 210 28.74 -13.40 9.09
C GLY A 210 27.47 -12.75 9.64
N SER A 211 26.56 -12.35 8.75
CA SER A 211 25.23 -11.83 9.11
C SER A 211 24.20 -12.96 9.13
N PRO A 212 23.17 -12.90 10.00
CA PRO A 212 22.13 -13.92 10.04
C PRO A 212 21.13 -13.78 8.88
N LEU A 213 20.46 -14.86 8.51
CA LEU A 213 19.23 -14.82 7.72
C LEU A 213 18.06 -14.47 8.66
N MET A 214 17.40 -13.34 8.44
CA MET A 214 16.27 -12.91 9.25
C MET A 214 14.96 -13.48 8.69
N MET A 215 14.22 -14.21 9.52
CA MET A 215 12.97 -14.87 9.14
C MET A 215 11.83 -14.52 10.11
N ASN A 216 10.67 -14.15 9.57
CA ASN A 216 9.42 -13.99 10.29
C ASN A 216 8.66 -15.33 10.22
N LEU A 217 8.59 -16.04 11.36
CA LEU A 217 8.07 -17.40 11.46
C LEU A 217 6.89 -17.46 12.42
N TYR A 218 5.72 -17.76 11.88
CA TYR A 218 4.46 -17.78 12.63
C TYR A 218 3.77 -19.15 12.54
N PRO A 219 3.99 -20.04 13.52
CA PRO A 219 3.28 -21.33 13.62
C PRO A 219 1.75 -21.19 13.61
N TYR A 220 1.22 -20.08 14.13
CA TYR A 220 -0.20 -19.76 14.09
C TYR A 220 -0.79 -19.85 12.66
N TYR A 221 -0.14 -19.25 11.67
CA TYR A 221 -0.65 -19.26 10.29
C TYR A 221 -0.53 -20.64 9.66
N VAL A 222 0.52 -21.40 9.98
CA VAL A 222 0.68 -22.80 9.56
C VAL A 222 -0.49 -23.64 10.08
N TYR A 223 -0.84 -23.50 11.36
CA TYR A 223 -1.98 -24.20 11.95
C TYR A 223 -3.30 -23.85 11.26
N MET A 224 -3.56 -22.56 11.09
CA MET A 224 -4.80 -22.06 10.48
C MET A 224 -4.97 -22.52 9.02
N GLN A 225 -3.88 -22.61 8.25
CA GLN A 225 -3.91 -23.00 6.83
C GLN A 225 -4.07 -24.51 6.62
N ASN A 226 -3.56 -25.33 7.54
CA ASN A 226 -3.49 -26.80 7.35
C ASN A 226 -4.74 -27.57 7.81
N LYS A 227 -5.89 -26.90 8.01
CA LYS A 227 -7.22 -27.49 8.26
C LYS A 227 -7.23 -28.68 9.26
N GLY A 228 -6.39 -28.64 10.30
CA GLY A 228 -6.31 -29.67 11.36
C GLY A 228 -5.35 -30.85 11.11
N VAL A 229 -4.54 -30.82 10.04
CA VAL A 229 -3.45 -31.79 9.82
C VAL A 229 -2.33 -31.61 10.85
N VAL A 230 -2.02 -30.36 11.18
CA VAL A 230 -1.05 -30.01 12.22
C VAL A 230 -1.79 -29.90 13.56
N PRO A 231 -1.44 -30.68 14.59
CA PRO A 231 -2.07 -30.57 15.91
C PRO A 231 -1.83 -29.20 16.54
N LEU A 232 -2.84 -28.68 17.25
CA LEU A 232 -2.70 -27.42 18.00
C LEU A 232 -1.57 -27.52 19.04
N ASP A 233 -1.54 -28.63 19.78
CA ASP A 233 -0.53 -28.90 20.82
C ASP A 233 0.90 -28.77 20.26
N ASN A 234 1.12 -29.24 19.02
CA ASN A 234 2.41 -29.14 18.32
C ASN A 234 2.79 -27.66 18.05
N CYS A 235 1.82 -26.83 17.72
CA CYS A 235 2.06 -25.41 17.49
C CYS A 235 2.32 -24.63 18.78
N LEU A 236 1.82 -25.13 19.92
CA LEU A 236 1.93 -24.50 21.24
C LEU A 236 3.10 -25.04 22.09
N PHE A 237 3.97 -25.87 21.51
CA PHE A 237 5.07 -26.57 22.21
C PHE A 237 4.59 -27.49 23.35
N GLU A 238 3.34 -27.94 23.28
CA GLU A 238 2.77 -28.88 24.25
C GLU A 238 3.18 -30.32 23.93
N PRO A 239 3.33 -31.19 24.96
CA PRO A 239 3.72 -32.57 24.75
C PRO A 239 2.77 -33.33 23.83
N LEU A 240 3.32 -33.92 22.77
CA LEU A 240 2.57 -34.75 21.84
C LEU A 240 2.63 -36.23 22.25
N THR A 241 1.58 -36.98 21.94
CA THR A 241 1.66 -38.44 21.94
C THR A 241 2.55 -38.89 20.77
N PRO A 242 3.34 -39.97 20.89
CA PRO A 242 4.25 -40.42 19.81
C PRO A 242 3.59 -40.64 18.44
N SER A 243 2.29 -40.94 18.41
CA SER A 243 1.50 -41.09 17.17
C SER A 243 1.09 -39.78 16.49
N LYS A 244 1.32 -38.63 17.14
CA LYS A 244 0.99 -37.28 16.66
C LYS A 244 2.23 -36.41 16.44
N GLU A 245 3.42 -36.92 16.76
CA GLU A 245 4.68 -36.26 16.42
C GLU A 245 4.82 -36.15 14.91
N MET A 246 5.34 -35.01 14.47
CA MET A 246 5.60 -34.82 13.05
C MET A 246 6.95 -35.44 12.72
N VAL A 247 6.92 -36.58 12.05
CA VAL A 247 8.13 -37.27 11.61
C VAL A 247 8.43 -36.89 10.16
N ASP A 248 9.62 -36.37 9.92
CA ASP A 248 10.10 -36.14 8.57
C ASP A 248 10.40 -37.49 7.88
N PRO A 249 9.72 -37.84 6.78
CA PRO A 249 9.86 -39.15 6.15
C PRO A 249 11.23 -39.36 5.49
N ASN A 250 11.99 -38.30 5.18
CA ASN A 250 13.28 -38.44 4.51
C ASN A 250 14.45 -38.49 5.49
N THR A 251 14.36 -37.79 6.62
CA THR A 251 15.43 -37.72 7.63
C THR A 251 15.14 -38.54 8.89
N LEU A 252 13.87 -38.95 9.08
CA LEU A 252 13.37 -39.59 10.30
C LEU A 252 13.51 -38.72 11.56
N LEU A 253 13.67 -37.40 11.38
CA LEU A 253 13.71 -36.46 12.49
C LEU A 253 12.30 -36.25 13.05
N HIS A 254 12.23 -36.23 14.38
CA HIS A 254 10.99 -36.04 15.12
C HIS A 254 10.86 -34.57 15.53
N TYR A 255 9.86 -33.89 14.97
CA TYR A 255 9.54 -32.52 15.30
C TYR A 255 8.42 -32.47 16.34
N THR A 256 8.78 -32.01 17.54
CA THR A 256 7.87 -31.85 18.69
C THR A 256 7.14 -30.52 18.67
N ASN A 257 7.64 -29.54 17.92
CA ASN A 257 7.01 -28.26 17.70
C ASN A 257 7.17 -27.79 16.23
N VAL A 258 6.26 -26.92 15.80
CA VAL A 258 6.22 -26.40 14.42
C VAL A 258 7.30 -25.36 14.16
N LEU A 259 7.72 -24.59 15.17
CA LEU A 259 8.73 -23.55 14.98
C LEU A 259 10.08 -24.15 14.57
N ASP A 260 10.53 -25.21 15.24
CA ASP A 260 11.77 -25.93 14.90
C ASP A 260 11.73 -26.49 13.49
N ALA A 261 10.57 -27.01 13.08
CA ALA A 261 10.37 -27.48 11.71
C ALA A 261 10.49 -26.34 10.68
N MET A 262 9.96 -25.16 10.99
CA MET A 262 10.11 -23.98 10.12
C MET A 262 11.55 -23.46 10.07
N VAL A 263 12.28 -23.49 11.19
CA VAL A 263 13.70 -23.11 11.26
C VAL A 263 14.55 -24.10 10.45
N ASP A 264 14.33 -25.40 10.60
CA ASP A 264 15.04 -26.42 9.83
C ASP A 264 14.70 -26.36 8.35
N ALA A 265 13.45 -26.05 8.00
CA ALA A 265 13.06 -25.80 6.61
C ALA A 265 13.87 -24.64 5.99
N ALA A 266 14.19 -23.60 6.77
CA ALA A 266 15.07 -22.51 6.32
C ALA A 266 16.51 -22.98 6.11
N TYR A 267 17.07 -23.78 7.04
CA TYR A 267 18.41 -24.35 6.90
C TYR A 267 18.51 -25.28 5.68
N VAL A 268 17.53 -26.15 5.47
CA VAL A 268 17.47 -27.03 4.29
C VAL A 268 17.34 -26.21 3.01
N SER A 269 16.52 -25.17 3.00
CA SER A 269 16.37 -24.27 1.85
C SER A 269 17.69 -23.57 1.48
N MET A 270 18.48 -23.14 2.48
CA MET A 270 19.83 -22.59 2.25
C MET A 270 20.80 -23.65 1.73
N LYS A 271 20.75 -24.86 2.31
CA LYS A 271 21.60 -25.99 1.89
C LYS A 271 21.38 -26.37 0.44
N ASN A 272 20.14 -26.28 -0.05
CA ASN A 272 19.79 -26.50 -1.46
C ASN A 272 20.39 -25.45 -2.41
N LEU A 273 20.81 -24.29 -1.90
CA LEU A 273 21.55 -23.25 -2.61
C LEU A 273 23.06 -23.28 -2.32
N ASN A 274 23.57 -24.37 -1.73
CA ASN A 274 24.97 -24.58 -1.32
C ASN A 274 25.47 -23.59 -0.25
N VAL A 275 24.59 -23.13 0.64
CA VAL A 275 24.95 -22.28 1.78
C VAL A 275 24.56 -22.98 3.08
N SER A 276 25.48 -23.09 4.04
CA SER A 276 25.24 -23.83 5.30
C SER A 276 25.82 -23.16 6.55
N ASP A 277 26.56 -22.07 6.38
CA ASP A 277 27.25 -21.33 7.43
C ASP A 277 26.46 -20.13 7.97
N VAL A 278 25.38 -19.74 7.26
CA VAL A 278 24.50 -18.63 7.66
C VAL A 278 23.52 -19.12 8.72
N VAL A 279 23.53 -18.46 9.88
CA VAL A 279 22.61 -18.73 11.00
C VAL A 279 21.25 -18.09 10.77
N VAL A 280 20.18 -18.71 11.24
CA VAL A 280 18.81 -18.16 11.18
C VAL A 280 18.52 -17.35 12.44
N LEU A 281 18.06 -16.11 12.26
CA LEU A 281 17.52 -15.26 13.31
C LEU A 281 16.01 -15.14 13.10
N VAL A 282 15.21 -15.50 14.10
CA VAL A 282 13.75 -15.35 14.02
C VAL A 282 13.41 -13.93 14.44
N THR A 283 13.12 -13.07 13.47
CA THR A 283 12.84 -11.64 13.69
C THR A 283 11.42 -11.37 14.14
N GLU A 284 10.50 -12.30 13.88
CA GLU A 284 9.13 -12.24 14.39
C GLU A 284 8.58 -13.64 14.62
N SER A 285 7.97 -13.83 15.80
CA SER A 285 7.11 -14.96 16.09
C SER A 285 6.13 -14.60 17.19
N GLY A 286 4.89 -15.08 17.10
CA GLY A 286 3.87 -14.75 18.09
C GLY A 286 2.55 -15.44 17.82
N TRP A 287 1.62 -15.25 18.75
CA TRP A 287 0.27 -15.82 18.67
C TRP A 287 -0.77 -14.76 19.09
N PRO A 288 -1.81 -14.51 18.28
CA PRO A 288 -2.79 -13.49 18.57
C PRO A 288 -3.68 -13.86 19.77
N SER A 289 -3.89 -12.93 20.70
CA SER A 289 -4.71 -13.15 21.90
C SER A 289 -6.21 -12.92 21.69
N LYS A 290 -6.58 -12.23 20.61
CA LYS A 290 -7.96 -11.97 20.23
C LYS A 290 -8.09 -11.90 18.71
N GLY A 291 -8.84 -12.84 18.15
CA GLY A 291 -9.26 -12.85 16.77
C GLY A 291 -10.76 -12.56 16.63
N ASP A 292 -11.25 -12.67 15.41
CA ASP A 292 -12.68 -12.73 15.12
C ASP A 292 -13.20 -14.18 15.17
N SER A 293 -14.46 -14.41 14.79
CA SER A 293 -15.06 -15.75 14.83
C SER A 293 -14.49 -16.77 13.82
N LYS A 294 -13.62 -16.40 12.86
CA LYS A 294 -12.82 -17.34 12.04
C LYS A 294 -11.45 -17.67 12.63
N GLU A 295 -11.01 -16.95 13.63
CA GLU A 295 -9.76 -17.19 14.34
C GLU A 295 -10.05 -17.68 15.77
N PRO A 296 -10.82 -18.78 15.97
CA PRO A 296 -11.26 -19.20 17.29
C PRO A 296 -10.11 -19.62 18.21
N TYR A 297 -8.93 -19.86 17.64
CA TYR A 297 -7.71 -20.21 18.37
C TYR A 297 -6.86 -19.00 18.75
N ALA A 298 -7.24 -17.80 18.32
CA ALA A 298 -6.68 -16.54 18.79
C ALA A 298 -7.31 -16.16 20.13
N THR A 299 -6.86 -16.85 21.19
CA THR A 299 -7.34 -16.69 22.55
C THR A 299 -6.21 -16.26 23.47
N ILE A 300 -6.56 -15.63 24.59
CA ILE A 300 -5.60 -15.21 25.62
C ILE A 300 -4.80 -16.43 26.11
N ASP A 301 -5.47 -17.55 26.40
CA ASP A 301 -4.83 -18.76 26.92
C ASP A 301 -3.83 -19.37 25.92
N ASN A 302 -4.17 -19.45 24.63
CA ASN A 302 -3.26 -19.98 23.62
C ASN A 302 -2.08 -19.04 23.38
N ALA A 303 -2.32 -17.71 23.38
CA ALA A 303 -1.27 -16.73 23.21
C ALA A 303 -0.27 -16.72 24.36
N ASP A 304 -0.76 -16.81 25.61
CA ASP A 304 0.06 -16.93 26.81
C ASP A 304 0.88 -18.23 26.78
N THR A 305 0.23 -19.34 26.42
CA THR A 305 0.86 -20.66 26.30
C THR A 305 1.98 -20.66 25.26
N TYR A 306 1.69 -20.18 24.04
CA TYR A 306 2.67 -20.11 22.95
C TYR A 306 3.89 -19.26 23.34
N ASN A 307 3.67 -18.03 23.80
CA ASN A 307 4.76 -17.10 24.11
C ASN A 307 5.58 -17.58 25.31
N SER A 308 4.93 -18.11 26.37
CA SER A 308 5.64 -18.65 27.54
C SER A 308 6.47 -19.87 27.20
N ASN A 309 5.93 -20.80 26.41
CA ASN A 309 6.66 -22.00 26.00
C ASN A 309 7.77 -21.68 25.00
N LEU A 310 7.58 -20.72 24.10
CA LEU A 310 8.62 -20.21 23.20
C LEU A 310 9.80 -19.64 24.00
N ILE A 311 9.53 -18.79 25.00
CA ILE A 311 10.56 -18.23 25.89
C ILE A 311 11.33 -19.36 26.57
N LYS A 312 10.61 -20.34 27.13
CA LYS A 312 11.20 -21.49 27.79
C LYS A 312 12.08 -22.30 26.83
N HIS A 313 11.59 -22.62 25.65
CA HIS A 313 12.31 -23.39 24.63
C HIS A 313 13.65 -22.73 24.26
N VAL A 314 13.66 -21.40 24.04
CA VAL A 314 14.88 -20.65 23.72
C VAL A 314 15.89 -20.69 24.87
N PHE A 315 15.44 -20.58 26.12
CA PHE A 315 16.33 -20.62 27.30
C PHE A 315 16.77 -22.03 27.70
N ASP A 316 16.00 -23.07 27.39
CA ASP A 316 16.34 -24.48 27.60
C ASP A 316 17.42 -24.96 26.60
N ARG A 317 17.69 -24.17 25.55
CA ARG A 317 18.73 -24.41 24.54
C ARG A 317 18.62 -25.78 23.88
N THR A 318 17.40 -26.24 23.61
CA THR A 318 17.16 -27.56 23.02
C THR A 318 17.62 -27.67 21.57
N GLY A 319 17.85 -26.53 20.91
CA GLY A 319 18.11 -26.46 19.48
C GLY A 319 16.94 -27.01 18.66
N THR A 320 17.20 -27.28 17.38
CA THR A 320 16.25 -27.93 16.48
C THR A 320 16.65 -29.40 16.23
N PRO A 321 15.74 -30.27 15.76
CA PRO A 321 16.09 -31.65 15.41
C PRO A 321 17.23 -31.79 14.39
N LEU A 322 17.35 -30.89 13.40
CA LEU A 322 18.46 -30.90 12.45
C LEU A 322 19.75 -30.31 13.03
N HIS A 323 19.63 -29.30 13.91
CA HIS A 323 20.74 -28.60 14.55
C HIS A 323 20.56 -28.54 16.08
N PRO A 324 20.72 -29.68 16.79
CA PRO A 324 20.52 -29.72 18.24
C PRO A 324 21.57 -28.92 19.03
N GLU A 325 22.71 -28.63 18.41
CA GLU A 325 23.78 -27.82 18.98
C GLU A 325 23.50 -26.30 18.94
N MET A 326 22.49 -25.86 18.18
CA MET A 326 22.23 -24.45 17.91
C MET A 326 20.78 -24.09 18.17
N THR A 327 20.56 -23.12 19.06
CA THR A 327 19.23 -22.54 19.30
C THR A 327 19.19 -21.16 18.66
N SER A 328 18.21 -20.93 17.79
CA SER A 328 18.00 -19.63 17.15
C SER A 328 17.48 -18.61 18.18
N SER A 329 18.02 -17.39 18.15
CA SER A 329 17.43 -16.28 18.89
C SER A 329 16.10 -15.86 18.26
N VAL A 330 15.18 -15.39 19.09
CA VAL A 330 13.80 -15.09 18.67
C VAL A 330 13.35 -13.72 19.17
N TYR A 331 12.68 -12.97 18.29
CA TYR A 331 11.97 -11.75 18.66
C TYR A 331 10.46 -12.00 18.66
N ILE A 332 9.84 -11.84 19.82
CA ILE A 332 8.41 -11.98 20.01
C ILE A 332 7.70 -10.80 19.32
N TYR A 333 6.74 -11.12 18.47
CA TYR A 333 5.82 -10.16 17.88
C TYR A 333 4.49 -10.24 18.65
N GLU A 334 4.15 -9.26 19.47
CA GLU A 334 4.78 -7.95 19.68
C GLU A 334 4.65 -7.47 21.14
N LEU A 335 5.25 -6.33 21.48
CA LEU A 335 5.26 -5.81 22.85
C LEU A 335 3.91 -5.21 23.31
N PHE A 336 3.18 -4.58 22.40
CA PHE A 336 1.89 -3.92 22.68
C PHE A 336 0.85 -4.29 21.64
N ASN A 337 -0.44 -4.24 21.98
CA ASN A 337 -1.50 -4.39 20.99
C ASN A 337 -1.60 -3.12 20.12
N GLU A 338 -1.39 -3.25 18.82
CA GLU A 338 -1.50 -2.16 17.84
C GLU A 338 -2.95 -1.88 17.42
N ASP A 339 -3.64 -0.99 18.13
CA ASP A 339 -5.06 -0.66 17.90
C ASP A 339 -5.29 0.24 16.67
N LEU A 340 -4.26 0.87 16.13
CA LEU A 340 -4.32 1.68 14.91
C LEU A 340 -4.06 0.87 13.64
N ARG A 341 -3.80 -0.44 13.76
CA ARG A 341 -3.51 -1.32 12.62
C ARG A 341 -4.73 -1.45 11.69
N ALA A 342 -4.52 -1.20 10.40
CA ALA A 342 -5.59 -1.15 9.40
C ALA A 342 -6.35 -2.50 9.25
N PRO A 343 -7.69 -2.49 9.07
CA PRO A 343 -8.50 -3.70 8.93
C PRO A 343 -8.18 -4.51 7.66
N PRO A 344 -8.47 -5.82 7.63
CA PRO A 344 -8.22 -6.66 6.46
C PRO A 344 -9.03 -6.19 5.25
N THR A 345 -8.36 -6.07 4.12
CA THR A 345 -8.94 -5.71 2.84
C THR A 345 -9.09 -6.95 1.96
N TYR A 346 -10.13 -6.99 1.13
CA TYR A 346 -10.46 -8.05 0.18
C TYR A 346 -10.55 -7.50 -1.23
N CYS A 347 -10.33 -8.33 -2.23
CA CYS A 347 -10.51 -7.95 -3.62
C CYS A 347 -11.75 -8.63 -4.22
N ILE A 348 -12.77 -7.87 -4.62
CA ILE A 348 -14.01 -8.41 -5.19
C ILE A 348 -14.25 -7.89 -6.61
N ALA A 349 -15.04 -8.61 -7.40
CA ALA A 349 -15.47 -8.13 -8.71
C ALA A 349 -16.45 -6.96 -8.57
N MET A 350 -16.25 -5.90 -9.35
CA MET A 350 -17.15 -4.74 -9.37
C MET A 350 -18.54 -5.08 -9.91
N ASP A 351 -19.55 -4.34 -9.44
CA ASP A 351 -20.93 -4.43 -9.90
C ASP A 351 -21.09 -3.75 -11.27
N GLY A 352 -21.87 -4.35 -12.18
CA GLY A 352 -22.18 -3.76 -13.49
C GLY A 352 -21.15 -3.98 -14.59
N VAL A 353 -20.10 -4.78 -14.35
CA VAL A 353 -19.15 -5.23 -15.38
C VAL A 353 -19.80 -6.27 -16.29
N ASP A 354 -19.51 -6.24 -17.60
CA ASP A 354 -20.04 -7.23 -18.53
C ASP A 354 -19.51 -8.65 -18.17
N ALA A 355 -20.36 -9.66 -18.36
CA ALA A 355 -19.99 -11.02 -18.00
C ALA A 355 -18.79 -11.54 -18.81
N LYS A 356 -18.54 -11.01 -20.02
CA LYS A 356 -17.44 -11.46 -20.90
C LYS A 356 -16.08 -10.93 -20.47
N THR A 357 -15.97 -9.65 -20.11
CA THR A 357 -14.73 -9.06 -19.57
C THR A 357 -14.44 -9.62 -18.20
N LEU A 358 -15.49 -9.81 -17.39
CA LEU A 358 -15.33 -10.44 -16.08
C LEU A 358 -14.89 -11.90 -16.18
N GLN A 359 -15.41 -12.65 -17.17
CA GLN A 359 -14.95 -14.01 -17.46
C GLN A 359 -13.49 -14.01 -17.94
N ALA A 360 -13.09 -13.10 -18.83
CA ALA A 360 -11.71 -13.02 -19.30
C ALA A 360 -10.72 -12.66 -18.17
N ALA A 361 -11.14 -11.82 -17.22
CA ALA A 361 -10.35 -11.50 -16.04
C ALA A 361 -10.28 -12.68 -15.06
N LEU A 362 -11.39 -13.41 -14.85
CA LEU A 362 -11.42 -14.65 -14.08
C LEU A 362 -10.52 -15.72 -14.70
N ASP A 363 -10.58 -15.91 -16.02
CA ASP A 363 -9.72 -16.85 -16.75
C ASP A 363 -8.24 -16.47 -16.62
N TRP A 364 -7.94 -15.17 -16.61
CA TRP A 364 -6.58 -14.68 -16.34
C TRP A 364 -6.16 -14.98 -14.89
N ALA A 365 -7.01 -14.71 -13.92
CA ALA A 365 -6.74 -14.97 -12.49
C ALA A 365 -6.42 -16.45 -12.26
N CYS A 366 -7.28 -17.34 -12.76
CA CYS A 366 -7.13 -18.79 -12.62
C CYS A 366 -6.01 -19.39 -13.49
N GLY A 367 -5.66 -18.74 -14.60
CA GLY A 367 -4.59 -19.16 -15.51
C GLY A 367 -3.27 -18.48 -15.18
N PRO A 368 -2.84 -17.44 -15.94
CA PRO A 368 -1.59 -16.70 -15.71
C PRO A 368 -1.38 -16.16 -14.29
N GLY A 369 -2.44 -15.68 -13.63
CA GLY A 369 -2.38 -15.15 -12.26
C GLY A 369 -2.20 -16.23 -11.18
N ARG A 370 -2.44 -17.51 -11.52
CA ARG A 370 -2.28 -18.65 -10.61
C ARG A 370 -3.01 -18.46 -9.26
N SER A 371 -4.21 -17.90 -9.28
CA SER A 371 -5.09 -17.83 -8.10
C SER A 371 -5.69 -19.21 -7.76
N ASN A 372 -6.10 -19.45 -6.51
CA ASN A 372 -6.76 -20.70 -6.15
C ASN A 372 -8.21 -20.71 -6.65
N CYS A 373 -8.44 -21.35 -7.79
CA CYS A 373 -9.76 -21.49 -8.40
C CYS A 373 -10.40 -22.86 -8.18
N SER A 374 -9.87 -23.66 -7.25
CA SER A 374 -10.41 -24.99 -6.94
C SER A 374 -11.74 -24.87 -6.20
N GLU A 375 -11.86 -23.93 -5.26
CA GLU A 375 -13.04 -23.74 -4.40
C GLU A 375 -14.28 -23.21 -5.15
N ILE A 376 -14.11 -22.74 -6.40
CA ILE A 376 -15.19 -22.26 -7.28
C ILE A 376 -15.61 -23.31 -8.33
N GLN A 377 -15.14 -24.55 -8.24
CA GLN A 377 -15.54 -25.64 -9.14
C GLN A 377 -16.88 -26.28 -8.73
N PRO A 378 -17.62 -26.94 -9.66
CA PRO A 378 -18.88 -27.59 -9.34
C PRO A 378 -18.74 -28.59 -8.18
N GLY A 379 -19.50 -28.38 -7.10
CA GLY A 379 -19.48 -29.23 -5.89
C GLY A 379 -18.70 -28.63 -4.70
N GLU A 380 -17.97 -27.54 -4.91
CA GLU A 380 -17.12 -26.92 -3.89
C GLU A 380 -17.80 -25.79 -3.11
N SER A 381 -17.16 -25.38 -2.02
CA SER A 381 -17.73 -24.49 -0.99
C SER A 381 -18.10 -23.09 -1.49
N CYS A 382 -17.40 -22.60 -2.52
CA CYS A 382 -17.57 -21.29 -3.17
C CYS A 382 -18.14 -21.34 -4.58
N TYR A 383 -18.74 -22.47 -4.98
CA TYR A 383 -19.39 -22.58 -6.28
C TYR A 383 -20.68 -21.74 -6.36
N GLN A 384 -21.39 -21.57 -5.25
CA GLN A 384 -22.63 -20.79 -5.19
C GLN A 384 -22.35 -19.38 -4.67
N PRO A 385 -22.93 -18.32 -5.27
CA PRO A 385 -23.84 -18.37 -6.42
C PRO A 385 -23.11 -18.69 -7.72
N ASN A 386 -23.67 -19.58 -8.54
CA ASN A 386 -23.10 -19.98 -9.83
C ASN A 386 -23.25 -18.86 -10.88
N ASN A 387 -22.42 -17.83 -10.76
CA ASN A 387 -22.29 -16.75 -11.71
C ASN A 387 -20.85 -16.24 -11.75
N VAL A 388 -20.48 -15.66 -12.89
CA VAL A 388 -19.12 -15.19 -13.17
C VAL A 388 -18.62 -14.22 -12.10
N LYS A 389 -19.51 -13.38 -11.54
CA LYS A 389 -19.14 -12.39 -10.52
C LYS A 389 -18.73 -13.01 -9.19
N GLY A 390 -19.46 -14.03 -8.73
CA GLY A 390 -19.15 -14.76 -7.50
C GLY A 390 -17.81 -15.48 -7.63
N HIS A 391 -17.62 -16.19 -8.74
CA HIS A 391 -16.38 -16.91 -9.04
C HIS A 391 -15.19 -15.98 -9.23
N ALA A 392 -15.36 -14.89 -9.98
CA ALA A 392 -14.35 -13.84 -10.19
C ALA A 392 -13.94 -13.18 -8.88
N SER A 393 -14.90 -12.82 -8.02
CA SER A 393 -14.60 -12.21 -6.71
C SER A 393 -13.71 -13.12 -5.87
N PHE A 394 -14.01 -14.42 -5.82
CA PHE A 394 -13.19 -15.36 -5.05
C PHE A 394 -11.79 -15.51 -5.64
N ALA A 395 -11.67 -15.65 -6.96
CA ALA A 395 -10.40 -15.78 -7.66
C ALA A 395 -9.53 -14.51 -7.51
N PHE A 396 -10.15 -13.33 -7.65
CA PHE A 396 -9.48 -12.04 -7.49
C PHE A 396 -8.99 -11.83 -6.07
N ASN A 397 -9.82 -12.15 -5.07
CA ASN A 397 -9.39 -12.11 -3.69
C ASN A 397 -8.26 -13.10 -3.41
N SER A 398 -8.35 -14.32 -3.93
CA SER A 398 -7.29 -15.32 -3.76
C SER A 398 -5.96 -14.85 -4.33
N TYR A 399 -5.98 -14.19 -5.49
CA TYR A 399 -4.79 -13.56 -6.08
C TYR A 399 -4.28 -12.39 -5.22
N TYR A 400 -5.17 -11.46 -4.88
CA TYR A 400 -4.84 -10.27 -4.08
C TYR A 400 -4.19 -10.60 -2.74
N GLN A 401 -4.70 -11.61 -2.03
CA GLN A 401 -4.11 -12.06 -0.77
C GLN A 401 -2.77 -12.78 -0.98
N LYS A 402 -2.63 -13.54 -2.07
CA LYS A 402 -1.38 -14.22 -2.44
C LYS A 402 -0.27 -13.22 -2.78
N GLU A 403 -0.62 -12.12 -3.44
CA GLU A 403 0.30 -11.02 -3.78
C GLU A 403 0.52 -10.04 -2.62
N GLY A 404 0.26 -10.46 -1.37
CA GLY A 404 0.54 -9.66 -0.17
C GLY A 404 -0.26 -8.35 -0.08
N ARG A 405 -1.40 -8.25 -0.77
CA ARG A 405 -2.20 -7.03 -0.90
C ARG A 405 -1.42 -5.87 -1.55
N ALA A 406 -0.45 -6.18 -2.40
CA ALA A 406 0.35 -5.19 -3.11
C ALA A 406 -0.55 -4.22 -3.89
N SER A 407 -0.16 -2.96 -3.95
CA SER A 407 -0.90 -1.95 -4.72
C SER A 407 -1.02 -2.38 -6.19
N GLY A 408 -2.24 -2.38 -6.74
CA GLY A 408 -2.56 -2.85 -8.09
C GLY A 408 -2.80 -4.36 -8.25
N SER A 409 -2.57 -5.17 -7.22
CA SER A 409 -2.91 -6.61 -7.27
C SER A 409 -4.42 -6.89 -7.24
N CYS A 410 -5.24 -5.87 -6.92
CA CYS A 410 -6.70 -5.88 -7.05
C CYS A 410 -7.18 -4.89 -8.13
N ASP A 411 -6.75 -5.10 -9.37
CA ASP A 411 -7.18 -4.28 -10.51
C ASP A 411 -7.88 -5.12 -11.57
N PHE A 412 -7.25 -6.22 -12.01
CA PHE A 412 -7.77 -7.11 -13.05
C PHE A 412 -8.24 -6.38 -14.33
N LYS A 413 -7.56 -5.28 -14.70
CA LYS A 413 -7.95 -4.36 -15.78
C LYS A 413 -9.21 -3.55 -15.43
N GLY A 414 -9.30 -3.06 -14.19
CA GLY A 414 -10.37 -2.23 -13.67
C GLY A 414 -11.71 -2.94 -13.41
N VAL A 415 -11.73 -4.28 -13.32
CA VAL A 415 -12.97 -5.05 -13.06
C VAL A 415 -13.07 -5.55 -11.63
N ALA A 416 -12.05 -5.30 -10.81
CA ALA A 416 -12.02 -5.64 -9.40
C ALA A 416 -11.82 -4.40 -8.54
N MET A 417 -12.31 -4.46 -7.30
CA MET A 417 -12.18 -3.39 -6.32
C MET A 417 -11.79 -3.94 -4.96
N ILE A 418 -11.02 -3.14 -4.23
CA ILE A 418 -10.71 -3.43 -2.83
C ILE A 418 -11.92 -3.05 -1.98
N THR A 419 -12.31 -3.95 -1.09
CA THR A 419 -13.36 -3.74 -0.08
C THR A 419 -12.86 -4.13 1.29
N THR A 420 -13.32 -3.44 2.32
CA THR A 420 -13.12 -3.81 3.73
C THR A 420 -14.25 -4.71 4.24
N THR A 421 -15.30 -4.92 3.44
CA THR A 421 -16.44 -5.77 3.79
C THR A 421 -16.13 -7.22 3.42
N ASP A 422 -16.23 -8.15 4.38
CA ASP A 422 -16.05 -9.58 4.14
C ASP A 422 -17.06 -10.12 3.11
N PRO A 423 -16.61 -10.56 1.91
CA PRO A 423 -17.48 -11.09 0.87
C PRO A 423 -17.87 -12.57 1.07
N SER A 424 -17.39 -13.20 2.14
CA SER A 424 -17.74 -14.59 2.49
C SER A 424 -19.23 -14.75 2.76
N HIS A 425 -19.80 -15.87 2.34
CA HIS A 425 -21.22 -16.17 2.52
C HIS A 425 -21.46 -17.68 2.62
N GLY A 426 -22.37 -18.10 3.51
CA GLY A 426 -22.68 -19.51 3.72
C GLY A 426 -21.44 -20.36 4.08
N SER A 427 -21.18 -21.38 3.25
CA SER A 427 -19.97 -22.22 3.32
C SER A 427 -18.76 -21.62 2.58
N CYS A 428 -18.96 -20.61 1.72
CA CYS A 428 -17.91 -20.01 0.90
C CYS A 428 -17.07 -18.99 1.67
N ILE A 429 -15.76 -19.24 1.82
CA ILE A 429 -14.84 -18.41 2.60
C ILE A 429 -13.72 -17.83 1.79
N PHE A 430 -13.76 -16.50 1.66
CA PHE A 430 -12.74 -15.76 0.94
C PHE A 430 -11.42 -15.78 1.72
N PRO A 431 -10.27 -15.94 1.04
CA PRO A 431 -8.97 -15.83 1.68
C PRO A 431 -8.78 -14.50 2.44
N GLY A 432 -8.16 -14.53 3.62
CA GLY A 432 -8.00 -13.34 4.48
C GLY A 432 -9.25 -12.95 5.26
N SER A 433 -10.32 -13.74 5.17
CA SER A 433 -11.62 -13.43 5.75
C SER A 433 -11.76 -13.82 7.22
N LYS A 434 -12.58 -13.04 7.92
CA LYS A 434 -12.97 -13.13 9.32
C LYS A 434 -14.51 -13.41 9.44
N LYS A 435 -15.03 -14.65 9.65
CA LYS A 435 -16.50 -14.92 9.58
C LYS A 435 -17.07 -14.23 10.79
N VAL A 436 -18.11 -13.45 10.59
CA VAL A 436 -19.15 -13.22 11.60
C VAL A 436 -20.23 -14.27 11.38
N GLY A 437 -20.52 -15.09 12.40
CA GLY A 437 -21.67 -15.98 12.37
C GLY A 437 -22.96 -15.17 12.59
N ASN A 438 -23.78 -15.00 11.56
CA ASN A 438 -25.11 -14.41 11.68
C ASN A 438 -26.04 -15.34 12.47
N ARG A 439 -26.32 -15.01 13.74
CA ARG A 439 -27.59 -15.37 14.37
C ARG A 439 -28.58 -14.24 14.09
N THR A 440 -29.54 -14.51 13.21
CA THR A 440 -30.77 -13.74 13.09
C THR A 440 -31.49 -13.76 14.44
N GLN A 441 -31.41 -12.67 15.21
CA GLN A 441 -32.38 -12.39 16.26
C GLN A 441 -33.43 -11.43 15.71
N THR A 442 -34.57 -12.03 15.41
CA THR A 442 -35.87 -11.38 15.36
C THR A 442 -36.03 -10.41 16.52
N VAL A 443 -36.24 -9.14 16.18
CA VAL A 443 -36.64 -8.08 17.10
C VAL A 443 -37.94 -8.49 17.79
N VAL A 444 -37.89 -8.68 19.10
CA VAL A 444 -39.06 -8.61 19.98
C VAL A 444 -38.75 -7.55 21.03
N ASN A 445 -39.50 -6.45 20.97
CA ASN A 445 -39.54 -5.38 21.98
C ASN A 445 -39.85 -5.96 23.36
N SER A 446 -39.12 -5.54 24.39
CA SER A 446 -39.65 -5.31 25.76
C SER A 446 -38.62 -4.55 26.62
N THR A 447 -38.89 -3.25 26.82
CA THR A 447 -38.77 -2.43 28.04
C THR A 447 -37.63 -2.64 29.07
N GLU A 448 -36.98 -1.50 29.33
CA GLU A 448 -36.16 -1.07 30.48
C GLU A 448 -36.51 -1.66 31.85
N VAL A 449 -35.49 -1.86 32.72
CA VAL A 449 -35.29 -1.12 33.99
C VAL A 449 -33.85 -1.40 34.49
N ALA A 450 -33.14 -0.34 34.89
CA ALA A 450 -31.85 -0.36 35.56
C ALA A 450 -31.99 -0.48 37.09
N ALA A 451 -31.05 -1.16 37.77
CA ALA A 451 -30.40 -0.73 39.02
C ALA A 451 -29.60 -1.88 39.69
N GLY A 452 -28.45 -1.52 40.27
CA GLY A 452 -28.14 -1.93 41.66
C GLY A 452 -27.11 -3.03 41.88
N GLU A 453 -25.84 -2.61 41.95
CA GLU A 453 -24.83 -2.90 42.99
C GLU A 453 -24.78 -4.25 43.76
N ALA A 454 -23.55 -4.78 43.75
CA ALA A 454 -22.73 -5.23 44.90
C ALA A 454 -22.91 -6.63 45.53
N ASN A 455 -21.75 -7.31 45.54
CA ASN A 455 -21.09 -8.00 46.66
C ASN A 455 -20.91 -9.53 46.65
N SER A 456 -19.62 -9.86 46.87
CA SER A 456 -19.02 -11.06 47.48
C SER A 456 -19.00 -12.35 46.63
N MET A 457 -17.82 -12.88 46.26
CA MET A 457 -16.93 -13.72 47.11
C MET A 457 -17.73 -14.83 47.81
N SER A 458 -17.44 -16.13 47.72
CA SER A 458 -16.26 -16.85 47.24
C SER A 458 -16.52 -18.36 47.40
N LEU A 459 -15.64 -19.17 46.80
CA LEU A 459 -15.21 -20.49 47.25
C LEU A 459 -16.14 -21.72 47.13
N SER A 460 -15.91 -22.44 46.02
CA SER A 460 -15.16 -23.71 45.98
C SER A 460 -15.79 -25.05 46.44
N ARG A 461 -15.59 -26.03 45.53
CA ARG A 461 -15.32 -27.47 45.69
C ARG A 461 -16.50 -28.42 45.92
N GLY A 462 -16.67 -29.35 44.95
CA GLY A 462 -16.46 -30.77 45.24
C GLY A 462 -17.49 -31.78 44.74
N PHE A 463 -17.13 -32.45 43.63
CA PHE A 463 -17.23 -33.91 43.38
C PHE A 463 -18.57 -34.68 43.30
N CYS A 464 -18.75 -35.28 42.11
CA CYS A 464 -19.09 -36.68 41.77
C CYS A 464 -20.50 -37.31 41.94
N LYS A 465 -20.97 -37.80 40.77
CA LYS A 465 -21.49 -39.14 40.41
C LYS A 465 -22.99 -39.48 40.53
N LEU A 466 -23.48 -40.00 39.37
CA LEU A 466 -24.49 -41.06 39.12
C LEU A 466 -25.92 -40.79 39.67
N ASN A 467 -27.01 -40.95 38.91
CA ASN A 467 -27.40 -42.18 38.22
C ASN A 467 -28.60 -41.98 37.26
N CYS A 468 -28.67 -42.92 36.31
CA CYS A 468 -29.72 -43.24 35.36
C CYS A 468 -30.88 -44.05 36.01
N MET A 469 -32.09 -44.02 35.42
CA MET A 469 -33.06 -45.14 35.36
C MET A 469 -34.00 -44.97 34.13
N ILE A 470 -33.90 -45.83 33.10
CA ILE A 470 -34.69 -47.08 32.79
C ILE A 470 -36.10 -46.76 32.22
N CYS A 471 -36.38 -46.90 30.90
CA CYS A 471 -36.61 -48.08 30.02
C CYS A 471 -37.99 -48.74 30.11
N LEU A 472 -38.70 -48.92 28.98
CA LEU A 472 -39.53 -50.10 28.63
C LEU A 472 -39.76 -50.18 27.10
N ALA A 473 -39.59 -51.38 26.52
CA ALA A 473 -39.79 -51.81 25.10
C ALA A 473 -40.84 -52.98 25.07
N PRO A 474 -41.01 -53.90 24.08
CA PRO A 474 -40.72 -54.00 22.61
C PRO A 474 -41.81 -54.73 21.71
N VAL A 475 -41.45 -55.09 20.45
CA VAL A 475 -41.92 -56.16 19.47
C VAL A 475 -43.21 -55.85 18.62
N SER A 476 -43.36 -56.03 17.28
CA SER A 476 -43.03 -57.11 16.30
C SER A 476 -43.18 -56.70 14.81
N LEU A 477 -42.56 -57.43 13.86
CA LEU A 477 -42.76 -57.48 12.38
C LEU A 477 -43.89 -58.49 11.98
N PRO A 478 -44.52 -58.51 10.76
CA PRO A 478 -43.87 -58.62 9.42
C PRO A 478 -44.55 -58.01 8.16
N SER A 479 -43.74 -57.90 7.08
CA SER A 479 -43.97 -57.98 5.60
C SER A 479 -45.25 -57.47 4.89
N SER A 480 -45.08 -56.55 3.92
CA SER A 480 -45.44 -56.71 2.47
C SER A 480 -45.17 -55.43 1.64
N SER A 481 -44.53 -55.62 0.49
CA SER A 481 -44.24 -54.66 -0.59
C SER A 481 -45.43 -54.55 -1.58
N PRO A 482 -45.57 -53.55 -2.50
CA PRO A 482 -44.56 -53.16 -3.49
C PRO A 482 -44.44 -51.66 -3.85
N SER A 483 -43.30 -51.38 -4.48
CA SER A 483 -42.78 -50.13 -5.05
C SER A 483 -43.61 -49.55 -6.21
N PRO A 484 -43.45 -48.25 -6.50
CA PRO A 484 -43.48 -47.76 -7.87
C PRO A 484 -42.08 -47.32 -8.33
N SER A 485 -41.79 -47.75 -9.56
CA SER A 485 -40.61 -47.52 -10.39
C SER A 485 -40.35 -46.04 -10.74
N LEU A 486 -39.09 -45.63 -10.74
CA LEU A 486 -38.56 -44.58 -11.61
C LEU A 486 -37.23 -45.06 -12.21
N SER A 487 -37.22 -45.13 -13.53
CA SER A 487 -36.19 -45.61 -14.43
C SER A 487 -34.90 -44.80 -14.36
N ILE A 488 -33.77 -45.52 -14.27
CA ILE A 488 -32.45 -45.02 -14.68
C ILE A 488 -32.48 -44.81 -16.19
N SER A 489 -32.25 -43.58 -16.65
CA SER A 489 -31.87 -43.29 -18.04
C SER A 489 -30.41 -42.84 -18.05
N THR A 490 -29.53 -43.75 -18.44
CA THR A 490 -28.15 -43.47 -18.84
C THR A 490 -28.18 -42.85 -20.24
N ASN A 491 -27.78 -41.58 -20.35
CA ASN A 491 -27.38 -40.95 -21.63
C ASN A 491 -26.35 -39.86 -21.32
N ASP A 492 -25.22 -40.23 -20.73
CA ASP A 492 -24.02 -39.40 -20.79
C ASP A 492 -23.36 -39.61 -22.15
N GLU A 493 -23.78 -38.81 -23.13
CA GLU A 493 -23.11 -38.73 -24.42
C GLU A 493 -21.67 -38.23 -24.19
N ALA A 494 -20.69 -38.95 -24.74
CA ALA A 494 -19.29 -38.55 -24.68
C ALA A 494 -19.12 -37.12 -25.25
N LYS A 495 -18.35 -36.29 -24.55
CA LYS A 495 -18.04 -34.90 -24.93
C LYS A 495 -16.55 -34.72 -25.10
N TRP A 496 -16.15 -33.82 -26.00
CA TRP A 496 -14.76 -33.42 -26.22
C TRP A 496 -14.58 -31.94 -25.91
N ALA A 497 -13.46 -31.60 -25.28
CA ALA A 497 -13.11 -30.21 -25.00
C ALA A 497 -12.47 -29.58 -26.24
N CYS A 498 -13.01 -28.44 -26.69
CA CYS A 498 -12.45 -27.71 -27.82
C CYS A 498 -11.07 -27.15 -27.46
N LYS A 499 -10.04 -27.46 -28.24
CA LYS A 499 -8.67 -27.02 -27.93
C LYS A 499 -8.48 -25.49 -28.05
N ALA A 500 -9.37 -24.80 -28.79
CA ALA A 500 -9.30 -23.36 -28.99
C ALA A 500 -10.07 -22.55 -27.93
N CYS A 501 -11.16 -23.09 -27.37
CA CYS A 501 -12.02 -22.35 -26.44
C CYS A 501 -12.48 -23.17 -25.22
N THR A 502 -11.86 -24.34 -24.98
CA THR A 502 -12.01 -25.28 -23.85
C THR A 502 -13.42 -25.83 -23.57
N PHE A 503 -14.44 -25.36 -24.28
CA PHE A 503 -15.82 -25.78 -24.12
C PHE A 503 -16.05 -27.25 -24.51
N LEU A 504 -16.88 -27.95 -23.74
CA LEU A 504 -17.28 -29.34 -23.99
C LEU A 504 -18.34 -29.39 -25.09
N ASN A 505 -18.01 -30.02 -26.21
CA ASN A 505 -18.90 -30.25 -27.35
C ASN A 505 -19.22 -31.74 -27.45
N THR A 506 -20.37 -32.08 -28.02
CA THR A 506 -20.73 -33.49 -28.25
C THR A 506 -19.90 -34.05 -29.42
N TYR A 507 -19.52 -35.33 -29.37
CA TYR A 507 -18.78 -35.97 -30.49
C TYR A 507 -19.61 -36.09 -31.79
N LYS A 508 -20.90 -35.76 -31.76
CA LYS A 508 -21.76 -35.63 -32.95
C LYS A 508 -21.47 -34.36 -33.76
N ASN A 509 -20.88 -33.34 -33.13
CA ASN A 509 -20.53 -32.07 -33.77
C ASN A 509 -19.01 -31.98 -34.01
N SER A 510 -18.61 -31.99 -35.28
CA SER A 510 -17.20 -31.85 -35.71
C SER A 510 -16.72 -30.38 -35.71
N ILE A 511 -17.61 -29.45 -35.42
CA ILE A 511 -17.39 -28.01 -35.33
C ILE A 511 -17.84 -27.58 -33.93
N CYS A 512 -17.00 -26.82 -33.23
CA CYS A 512 -17.39 -26.27 -31.94
C CYS A 512 -18.51 -25.24 -32.12
N ASP A 513 -19.63 -25.44 -31.42
CA ASP A 513 -20.84 -24.61 -31.53
C ASP A 513 -20.60 -23.15 -31.11
N VAL A 514 -19.54 -22.89 -30.33
CA VAL A 514 -19.22 -21.57 -29.77
C VAL A 514 -18.28 -20.77 -30.66
N CYS A 515 -17.23 -21.40 -31.20
CA CYS A 515 -16.17 -20.69 -31.92
C CYS A 515 -16.03 -21.09 -33.39
N GLY A 516 -16.82 -22.05 -33.87
CA GLY A 516 -16.77 -22.54 -35.25
C GLY A 516 -15.49 -23.30 -35.61
N THR A 517 -14.62 -23.57 -34.62
CA THR A 517 -13.34 -24.26 -34.86
C THR A 517 -13.58 -25.75 -35.01
N ARG A 518 -13.08 -26.33 -36.10
CA ARG A 518 -13.20 -27.77 -36.39
C ARG A 518 -12.31 -28.60 -35.47
N LEU A 519 -12.79 -29.78 -35.10
CA LEU A 519 -12.01 -30.77 -34.36
C LEU A 519 -10.69 -31.09 -35.12
N PRO A 520 -9.51 -30.99 -34.48
CA PRO A 520 -8.25 -31.36 -35.12
C PRO A 520 -8.22 -32.87 -35.42
N THR A 521 -7.92 -33.24 -36.66
CA THR A 521 -7.90 -34.62 -37.18
C THR A 521 -6.69 -35.45 -36.71
N SER A 522 -6.32 -35.36 -35.43
CA SER A 522 -5.30 -36.23 -34.82
C SER A 522 -5.86 -37.14 -33.72
N SER A 523 -7.19 -37.24 -33.57
CA SER A 523 -7.82 -38.09 -32.54
C SER A 523 -8.87 -39.08 -33.09
N LEU A 524 -8.89 -39.34 -34.39
CA LEU A 524 -9.70 -40.40 -34.98
C LEU A 524 -8.80 -41.33 -35.80
N LEU A 525 -8.09 -42.20 -35.07
CA LEU A 525 -7.78 -43.56 -35.53
C LEU A 525 -8.59 -44.49 -34.59
N GLY A 526 -9.43 -45.40 -35.08
CA GLY A 526 -9.43 -45.93 -36.42
C GLY A 526 -10.63 -46.76 -36.86
N PHE A 527 -10.31 -47.45 -37.96
CA PHE A 527 -11.02 -48.46 -38.75
C PHE A 527 -12.03 -47.99 -39.82
N ASP A 528 -11.52 -48.10 -41.05
CA ASP A 528 -12.17 -48.51 -42.32
C ASP A 528 -13.08 -47.50 -43.05
N ASP A 529 -13.07 -47.31 -44.37
CA ASP A 529 -12.20 -47.71 -45.49
C ASP A 529 -12.68 -46.94 -46.76
N LEU A 530 -11.75 -46.73 -47.71
CA LEU A 530 -11.90 -46.54 -49.18
C LEU A 530 -12.72 -45.42 -49.89
N THR A 531 -12.01 -44.82 -50.87
CA THR A 531 -12.40 -44.24 -52.19
C THR A 531 -13.06 -42.85 -52.23
N ASP A 532 -12.94 -41.99 -53.24
CA ASP A 532 -11.98 -41.64 -54.31
C ASP A 532 -12.56 -40.35 -54.97
N SER A 533 -11.70 -39.52 -55.56
CA SER A 533 -11.96 -38.55 -56.64
C SER A 533 -12.77 -37.24 -56.42
N GLY A 534 -12.10 -36.10 -56.67
CA GLY A 534 -12.44 -35.24 -57.83
C GLY A 534 -13.32 -33.97 -57.68
N LEU A 535 -12.71 -32.83 -58.02
CA LEU A 535 -13.21 -31.70 -58.85
C LEU A 535 -14.04 -30.51 -58.26
N GLU A 536 -13.36 -29.35 -58.36
CA GLU A 536 -13.75 -28.01 -58.87
C GLU A 536 -15.19 -27.43 -58.83
N SER A 537 -15.23 -26.18 -58.37
CA SER A 537 -16.03 -25.03 -58.87
C SER A 537 -17.56 -25.00 -58.67
N ASN A 538 -18.05 -23.99 -57.95
CA ASN A 538 -18.86 -22.88 -58.49
C ASN A 538 -19.65 -22.14 -57.39
N ASN A 539 -19.43 -20.83 -57.37
CA ASN A 539 -20.30 -19.75 -56.86
C ASN A 539 -21.55 -19.64 -57.80
N PRO A 540 -22.53 -18.71 -57.68
CA PRO A 540 -22.80 -17.64 -56.68
C PRO A 540 -24.33 -17.37 -56.43
N ALA A 541 -24.61 -16.20 -55.81
CA ALA A 541 -25.82 -15.34 -55.89
C ALA A 541 -26.73 -15.37 -54.63
N SER A 542 -27.32 -14.27 -54.14
CA SER A 542 -27.58 -12.91 -54.66
C SER A 542 -27.90 -11.94 -53.48
N SER A 543 -27.44 -10.68 -53.49
CA SER A 543 -28.18 -9.42 -53.82
C SER A 543 -29.08 -8.90 -52.68
N VAL A 544 -29.05 -7.64 -52.22
CA VAL A 544 -29.33 -6.32 -52.85
C VAL A 544 -28.71 -5.24 -51.91
N GLY A 545 -28.24 -4.04 -52.26
CA GLY A 545 -28.21 -3.23 -53.48
C GLY A 545 -27.41 -1.93 -53.23
N SER A 546 -26.90 -1.41 -54.33
CA SER A 546 -26.11 -0.20 -54.65
C SER A 546 -26.52 1.12 -53.96
N VAL A 547 -25.64 2.14 -53.82
CA VAL A 547 -25.34 3.14 -54.89
C VAL A 547 -24.15 4.08 -54.49
N PHE A 548 -23.16 4.13 -55.41
CA PHE A 548 -22.17 5.19 -55.77
C PHE A 548 -20.77 5.35 -55.09
N PHE A 549 -19.77 5.37 -56.00
CA PHE A 549 -18.31 5.62 -55.95
C PHE A 549 -18.01 6.83 -56.90
N PRO A 550 -16.76 7.17 -57.32
CA PRO A 550 -15.44 7.32 -56.68
C PRO A 550 -14.74 8.68 -57.05
N LEU A 551 -13.52 8.96 -56.56
CA LEU A 551 -12.27 9.14 -57.38
C LEU A 551 -11.11 9.92 -56.68
N ARG A 552 -9.96 9.21 -56.62
CA ARG A 552 -8.55 9.60 -56.88
C ARG A 552 -7.67 10.38 -55.88
N ARG A 553 -6.45 9.83 -55.80
CA ARG A 553 -5.18 10.31 -55.21
C ARG A 553 -4.57 11.50 -55.98
N CYS A 554 -3.81 12.35 -55.28
CA CYS A 554 -2.48 12.78 -55.74
C CYS A 554 -1.56 13.19 -54.58
N SER A 555 -0.28 12.90 -54.77
CA SER A 555 0.88 13.19 -53.92
C SER A 555 1.41 14.62 -54.10
N LYS A 556 2.08 15.20 -53.08
CA LYS A 556 3.47 15.71 -53.12
C LYS A 556 3.79 16.73 -52.01
N ARG A 557 5.07 16.70 -51.62
CA ARG A 557 5.84 17.60 -50.73
C ARG A 557 5.85 19.07 -51.20
N LYS A 558 5.95 20.04 -50.28
CA LYS A 558 6.97 21.13 -50.29
C LYS A 558 6.96 21.98 -49.01
N ALA A 559 8.11 22.60 -48.74
CA ALA A 559 8.49 23.45 -47.60
C ALA A 559 8.54 24.95 -47.98
N MET A 560 8.88 25.80 -46.98
CA MET A 560 9.15 27.26 -46.97
C MET A 560 7.91 28.17 -47.02
N ASP A 561 7.82 29.35 -46.38
CA ASP A 561 8.78 30.19 -45.64
C ASP A 561 8.02 31.15 -44.70
N ASP A 562 8.77 31.91 -43.90
CA ASP A 562 8.43 33.02 -42.99
C ASP A 562 7.38 34.03 -43.48
N ASP A 563 6.63 34.61 -42.53
CA ASP A 563 6.38 36.06 -42.51
C ASP A 563 6.02 36.56 -41.09
N VAL A 564 6.78 37.58 -40.70
CA VAL A 564 6.70 38.35 -39.45
C VAL A 564 5.63 39.44 -39.59
N VAL A 565 4.77 39.60 -38.58
CA VAL A 565 4.03 40.85 -38.35
C VAL A 565 4.07 41.18 -36.86
N GLU A 566 4.81 42.23 -36.52
CA GLU A 566 4.76 42.93 -35.23
C GLU A 566 3.38 43.58 -35.02
N VAL A 567 2.84 43.46 -33.81
CA VAL A 567 1.84 44.40 -33.28
C VAL A 567 2.21 44.73 -31.84
N ASP A 568 2.55 46.00 -31.61
CA ASP A 568 2.79 46.62 -30.31
C ASP A 568 1.58 46.50 -29.36
N GLY A 569 1.86 46.17 -28.11
CA GLY A 569 0.87 46.16 -27.02
C GLY A 569 1.56 46.20 -25.65
N ALA A 570 1.71 47.41 -25.10
CA ALA A 570 2.43 47.70 -23.87
C ALA A 570 1.94 46.88 -22.66
N SER A 571 2.88 46.19 -22.00
CA SER A 571 2.68 45.52 -20.71
C SER A 571 3.38 46.32 -19.60
N VAL A 572 2.61 46.80 -18.63
CA VAL A 572 3.15 47.47 -17.43
C VAL A 572 3.69 46.38 -16.49
N VAL A 573 5.02 46.31 -16.36
CA VAL A 573 5.73 45.35 -15.50
C VAL A 573 5.84 45.92 -14.07
N CYS A 574 5.44 45.15 -13.06
CA CYS A 574 5.82 45.40 -11.67
C CYS A 574 7.29 44.96 -11.47
N SER A 575 8.14 45.91 -11.07
CA SER A 575 9.60 45.75 -10.96
C SER A 575 10.05 44.79 -9.87
N GLU A 576 10.94 43.85 -10.19
CA GLU A 576 11.85 43.17 -9.26
C GLU A 576 13.30 43.56 -9.58
N SER A 577 14.04 43.98 -8.55
CA SER A 577 15.43 44.42 -8.61
C SER A 577 16.41 43.26 -8.78
N GLN A 578 17.26 43.30 -9.81
CA GLN A 578 18.37 42.37 -10.05
C GLN A 578 19.58 42.67 -9.13
N GLY A 579 20.26 41.61 -8.67
CA GLY A 579 21.51 41.70 -7.90
C GLY A 579 22.31 40.38 -7.84
N VAL A 580 23.16 40.17 -8.86
CA VAL A 580 24.47 39.47 -8.97
C VAL A 580 25.00 38.55 -7.84
N MET A 581 25.50 37.37 -8.23
CA MET A 581 26.29 36.37 -7.48
C MET A 581 27.45 36.92 -6.62
N LYS A 582 27.62 36.40 -5.38
CA LYS A 582 28.94 36.16 -4.75
C LYS A 582 28.89 35.20 -3.52
N LYS A 583 30.04 34.54 -3.30
CA LYS A 583 30.40 33.40 -2.42
C LYS A 583 30.10 33.52 -0.90
N ASN A 584 29.89 32.33 -0.31
CA ASN A 584 30.14 31.83 1.06
C ASN A 584 30.23 32.81 2.25
N LYS A 585 29.37 32.58 3.27
CA LYS A 585 29.78 32.39 4.69
C LYS A 585 28.60 31.94 5.56
N GLU A 586 28.87 30.95 6.42
CA GLU A 586 28.06 30.59 7.59
C GLU A 586 27.89 31.77 8.53
N ILE A 587 26.66 32.01 9.02
CA ILE A 587 26.39 32.62 10.33
C ILE A 587 25.12 32.01 10.91
N GLU A 588 25.25 31.51 12.13
CA GLU A 588 24.22 31.03 13.04
C GLU A 588 23.35 32.15 13.65
N THR A 589 22.08 31.79 13.89
CA THR A 589 21.13 32.31 14.91
C THR A 589 20.60 33.74 14.81
N LYS A 590 19.27 33.87 14.68
CA LYS A 590 18.31 34.37 15.70
C LYS A 590 16.97 34.74 15.05
N GLY A 591 15.88 34.24 15.62
CA GLY A 591 14.53 34.66 15.24
C GLY A 591 14.22 36.07 15.70
N VAL A 592 13.49 36.83 14.88
CA VAL A 592 12.64 37.95 15.28
C VAL A 592 11.48 38.04 14.28
N ALA A 593 10.26 38.01 14.80
CA ALA A 593 9.06 38.46 14.11
C ALA A 593 8.83 39.95 14.45
N SER A 594 8.59 40.79 13.45
CA SER A 594 7.65 41.93 13.49
C SER A 594 7.67 42.71 12.16
N ASP A 595 6.54 42.63 11.46
CA ASP A 595 5.76 43.69 10.82
C ASP A 595 6.46 44.97 10.31
N SER A 596 6.32 45.23 9.01
CA SER A 596 6.32 46.58 8.44
C SER A 596 5.37 46.62 7.23
N GLY A 597 4.20 47.23 7.43
CA GLY A 597 3.14 47.39 6.45
C GLY A 597 3.48 48.28 5.26
N THR A 598 4.00 47.68 4.20
CA THR A 598 3.85 48.22 2.83
C THR A 598 2.46 47.85 2.29
N PRO A 599 1.68 48.80 1.74
CA PRO A 599 0.40 48.48 1.10
C PRO A 599 0.62 47.49 -0.05
N LEU A 600 -0.10 46.37 -0.04
CA LEU A 600 -0.09 45.40 -1.15
C LEU A 600 -0.46 46.13 -2.45
N THR A 601 0.47 46.13 -3.41
CA THR A 601 0.32 46.83 -4.71
C THR A 601 -0.58 46.06 -5.67
N CYS A 602 -0.62 44.73 -5.56
CA CYS A 602 -1.52 43.85 -6.30
C CYS A 602 -1.78 42.56 -5.52
N LEU A 603 -2.93 41.92 -5.76
CA LEU A 603 -3.30 40.64 -5.17
C LEU A 603 -3.35 39.58 -6.27
N LYS A 604 -2.67 38.45 -6.05
CA LYS A 604 -2.62 37.32 -7.00
C LYS A 604 -3.38 36.13 -6.42
N ILE A 605 -4.23 35.51 -7.22
CA ILE A 605 -5.09 34.40 -6.82
C ILE A 605 -4.94 33.27 -7.84
N LEU A 606 -4.70 32.05 -7.37
CA LEU A 606 -4.59 30.86 -8.21
C LEU A 606 -5.77 29.91 -7.95
N SER A 607 -6.44 29.43 -8.99
CA SER A 607 -7.39 28.31 -8.90
C SER A 607 -6.89 27.14 -9.75
N TYR A 608 -6.86 25.93 -9.19
CA TYR A 608 -6.32 24.77 -9.91
C TYR A 608 -6.95 23.44 -9.42
N ASN A 609 -7.59 22.67 -10.32
CA ASN A 609 -7.87 21.25 -10.13
C ASN A 609 -6.58 20.41 -10.32
N VAL A 610 -6.20 19.63 -9.30
CA VAL A 610 -4.89 18.96 -9.23
C VAL A 610 -4.94 17.43 -9.34
N TRP A 611 -6.12 16.82 -9.22
CA TRP A 611 -6.22 15.37 -9.32
C TRP A 611 -6.30 14.93 -10.76
N PHE A 612 -5.39 14.04 -11.11
CA PHE A 612 -5.45 13.26 -12.33
C PHE A 612 -4.64 12.02 -12.04
N ARG A 613 -5.12 10.82 -12.41
CA ARG A 613 -4.36 9.55 -12.44
C ARG A 613 -3.12 9.52 -11.53
N GLU A 614 -3.29 9.10 -10.28
CA GLU A 614 -2.19 9.10 -9.29
C GLU A 614 -1.06 8.13 -9.66
N ASP A 615 -1.33 7.15 -10.51
CA ASP A 615 -0.31 6.28 -11.14
C ASP A 615 0.68 7.06 -12.03
N LEU A 616 0.27 8.22 -12.54
CA LEU A 616 1.05 9.01 -13.48
C LEU A 616 1.91 10.05 -12.76
N GLU A 617 3.09 9.63 -12.28
CA GLU A 617 4.17 10.52 -11.84
C GLU A 617 3.71 11.61 -10.85
N LEU A 618 2.82 11.25 -9.91
CA LEU A 618 2.13 12.16 -9.00
C LEU A 618 3.08 13.15 -8.32
N ASN A 619 4.18 12.64 -7.75
CA ASN A 619 5.18 13.44 -7.04
C ASN A 619 5.82 14.51 -7.94
N LEU A 620 6.17 14.16 -9.19
CA LEU A 620 6.80 15.09 -10.12
C LEU A 620 5.80 16.13 -10.61
N ARG A 621 4.55 15.73 -10.86
CA ARG A 621 3.46 16.66 -11.21
C ARG A 621 3.16 17.66 -10.09
N MET A 622 3.01 17.17 -8.85
CA MET A 622 2.77 18.05 -7.70
C MET A 622 3.96 18.98 -7.43
N ARG A 623 5.20 18.52 -7.68
CA ARG A 623 6.38 19.40 -7.65
C ARG A 623 6.34 20.47 -8.74
N ALA A 624 5.90 20.15 -9.95
CA ALA A 624 5.73 21.13 -11.02
C ALA A 624 4.67 22.19 -10.66
N ILE A 625 3.56 21.80 -10.05
CA ILE A 625 2.58 22.75 -9.49
C ILE A 625 3.23 23.60 -8.38
N GLY A 626 4.03 22.99 -7.50
CA GLY A 626 4.82 23.71 -6.50
C GLY A 626 5.76 24.77 -7.10
N HIS A 627 6.40 24.47 -8.24
CA HIS A 627 7.21 25.45 -8.96
C HIS A 627 6.36 26.59 -9.53
N LEU A 628 5.16 26.34 -10.05
CA LEU A 628 4.23 27.40 -10.48
C LEU A 628 3.84 28.32 -9.31
N ILE A 629 3.59 27.75 -8.13
CA ILE A 629 3.28 28.52 -6.92
C ILE A 629 4.46 29.40 -6.50
N GLN A 630 5.69 28.87 -6.56
CA GLN A 630 6.89 29.65 -6.25
C GLN A 630 7.13 30.75 -7.28
N LEU A 631 6.97 30.43 -8.57
CA LEU A 631 7.18 31.36 -9.69
C LEU A 631 6.20 32.54 -9.63
N HIS A 632 4.91 32.27 -9.44
CA HIS A 632 3.89 33.32 -9.46
C HIS A 632 3.62 33.95 -8.10
N SER A 633 4.03 33.27 -7.01
CA SER A 633 3.85 33.68 -5.62
C SER A 633 2.42 34.18 -5.33
N PRO A 634 1.37 33.38 -5.58
CA PRO A 634 -0.01 33.79 -5.32
C PRO A 634 -0.22 34.09 -3.83
N HIS A 635 -1.11 35.01 -3.52
CA HIS A 635 -1.49 35.37 -2.16
C HIS A 635 -2.58 34.44 -1.64
N LEU A 636 -3.47 33.99 -2.53
CA LEU A 636 -4.59 33.10 -2.26
C LEU A 636 -4.58 31.96 -3.28
N ILE A 637 -4.85 30.73 -2.84
CA ILE A 637 -4.92 29.55 -3.71
C ILE A 637 -6.19 28.74 -3.42
N CYS A 638 -6.94 28.40 -4.46
CA CYS A 638 -7.99 27.39 -4.46
C CYS A 638 -7.47 26.12 -5.12
N PHE A 639 -7.41 25.02 -4.38
CA PHE A 639 -7.25 23.71 -4.98
C PHE A 639 -8.55 22.93 -4.95
N GLN A 640 -8.83 22.24 -6.06
CA GLN A 640 -9.94 21.29 -6.18
C GLN A 640 -9.39 19.88 -6.38
N GLU A 641 -10.17 18.89 -5.94
CA GLU A 641 -9.79 17.48 -5.97
C GLU A 641 -8.45 17.20 -5.27
N VAL A 642 -8.22 17.75 -4.08
CA VAL A 642 -7.02 17.40 -3.31
C VAL A 642 -7.26 16.06 -2.64
N THR A 643 -6.46 15.05 -2.98
CA THR A 643 -6.43 13.74 -2.31
C THR A 643 -5.50 13.76 -1.09
N PRO A 644 -5.60 12.79 -0.17
CA PRO A 644 -4.70 12.69 0.98
C PRO A 644 -3.22 12.64 0.59
N GLU A 645 -2.88 11.97 -0.51
CA GLU A 645 -1.51 11.89 -1.03
C GLU A 645 -1.01 13.25 -1.55
N ILE A 646 -1.82 13.93 -2.35
CA ILE A 646 -1.49 15.28 -2.84
C ILE A 646 -1.30 16.26 -1.69
N TYR A 647 -2.18 16.20 -0.68
CA TYR A 647 -2.07 17.01 0.52
C TYR A 647 -0.74 16.79 1.24
N ASP A 648 -0.32 15.54 1.41
CA ASP A 648 0.96 15.24 2.08
C ASP A 648 2.17 15.74 1.27
N ILE A 649 2.14 15.63 -0.06
CA ILE A 649 3.18 16.19 -0.94
C ILE A 649 3.26 17.71 -0.81
N PHE A 650 2.11 18.40 -0.85
CA PHE A 650 2.05 19.85 -0.67
C PHE A 650 2.52 20.25 0.73
N ARG A 651 2.08 19.57 1.79
CA ARG A 651 2.48 19.82 3.17
C ARG A 651 4.00 19.71 3.39
N LYS A 652 4.65 18.77 2.70
CA LYS A 652 6.11 18.57 2.75
C LYS A 652 6.89 19.59 1.91
N SER A 653 6.22 20.37 1.07
CA SER A 653 6.86 21.34 0.19
C SER A 653 7.31 22.59 0.96
N ASN A 654 8.44 23.17 0.56
CA ASN A 654 9.03 24.34 1.22
C ASN A 654 8.13 25.59 1.20
N TRP A 655 7.31 25.75 0.17
CA TRP A 655 6.38 26.88 0.03
C TRP A 655 5.16 26.79 0.95
N TRP A 656 4.83 25.60 1.47
CA TRP A 656 3.64 25.38 2.31
C TRP A 656 3.62 26.25 3.55
N LYS A 657 4.77 26.40 4.22
CA LYS A 657 4.91 27.16 5.48
C LYS A 657 4.52 28.64 5.34
N ALA A 658 4.47 29.17 4.13
CA ALA A 658 4.04 30.54 3.86
C ALA A 658 2.52 30.72 3.87
N TYR A 659 1.74 29.63 3.90
CA TYR A 659 0.27 29.67 3.79
C TYR A 659 -0.41 29.10 5.03
N SER A 660 -1.50 29.75 5.44
CA SER A 660 -2.53 29.15 6.28
C SER A 660 -3.47 28.28 5.45
N CYS A 661 -3.83 27.10 5.96
CA CYS A 661 -4.63 26.12 5.24
C CYS A 661 -6.01 25.92 5.88
N SER A 662 -7.05 25.79 5.06
CA SER A 662 -8.43 25.53 5.51
C SER A 662 -8.68 24.09 5.97
N VAL A 663 -7.79 23.15 5.63
CA VAL A 663 -7.99 21.72 5.88
C VAL A 663 -7.02 21.23 6.96
N SER A 664 -7.57 20.67 8.04
CA SER A 664 -6.78 20.03 9.10
C SER A 664 -6.29 18.64 8.65
N VAL A 665 -5.27 18.13 9.34
CA VAL A 665 -4.71 16.80 9.06
C VAL A 665 -5.77 15.70 9.22
N ASP A 666 -6.65 15.79 10.23
CA ASP A 666 -7.69 14.79 10.46
C ASP A 666 -8.73 14.74 9.33
N VAL A 667 -9.11 15.91 8.79
CA VAL A 667 -10.02 15.99 7.64
C VAL A 667 -9.34 15.48 6.38
N ALA A 668 -8.04 15.77 6.22
CA ALA A 668 -7.25 15.32 5.08
C ALA A 668 -7.16 13.79 4.99
N VAL A 669 -7.08 13.08 6.13
CA VAL A 669 -6.95 11.60 6.15
C VAL A 669 -8.30 10.90 6.06
N SER A 670 -9.39 11.53 6.51
CA SER A 670 -10.72 10.91 6.59
C SER A 670 -11.55 11.00 5.30
N ARG A 671 -11.19 11.87 4.36
CA ARG A 671 -11.93 12.09 3.10
C ARG A 671 -11.11 11.68 1.89
N GLY A 672 -11.76 11.06 0.90
CA GLY A 672 -11.08 10.59 -0.32
C GLY A 672 -10.52 11.71 -1.20
N TYR A 673 -11.21 12.84 -1.28
CA TYR A 673 -10.71 14.08 -1.86
C TYR A 673 -11.56 15.27 -1.38
N TYR A 674 -11.03 16.49 -1.51
CA TYR A 674 -11.70 17.70 -1.01
C TYR A 674 -11.20 18.97 -1.71
N CYS A 675 -11.88 20.09 -1.45
CA CYS A 675 -11.37 21.41 -1.81
C CYS A 675 -10.47 21.95 -0.69
N MET A 676 -9.46 22.72 -1.06
CA MET A 676 -8.51 23.30 -0.10
C MET A 676 -8.23 24.76 -0.44
N LEU A 677 -8.35 25.63 0.57
CA LEU A 677 -7.98 27.04 0.48
C LEU A 677 -6.65 27.27 1.18
N LEU A 678 -5.77 28.04 0.54
CA LEU A 678 -4.51 28.49 1.11
C LEU A 678 -4.42 30.02 1.05
N SER A 679 -3.92 30.64 2.13
CA SER A 679 -3.76 32.10 2.22
C SER A 679 -2.42 32.48 2.81
N LYS A 680 -1.67 33.37 2.15
CA LYS A 680 -0.53 34.09 2.75
C LYS A 680 -0.96 35.25 3.66
N LEU A 681 -2.19 35.71 3.47
CA LEU A 681 -2.78 36.82 4.23
C LEU A 681 -3.42 36.28 5.51
N GLY A 682 -3.57 37.15 6.51
CA GLY A 682 -4.24 36.81 7.77
C GLY A 682 -5.65 36.30 7.51
N VAL A 683 -5.99 35.14 8.08
CA VAL A 683 -7.32 34.53 7.94
C VAL A 683 -8.04 34.66 9.26
N LYS A 684 -9.24 35.24 9.23
CA LYS A 684 -10.11 35.38 10.39
C LYS A 684 -10.87 34.09 10.69
N SER A 685 -11.37 33.43 9.65
CA SER A 685 -12.07 32.16 9.77
C SER A 685 -12.01 31.36 8.47
N PHE A 686 -12.00 30.03 8.63
CA PHE A 686 -12.33 29.08 7.58
C PHE A 686 -13.67 28.44 7.92
N SER A 687 -14.52 28.27 6.91
CA SER A 687 -15.79 27.56 7.03
C SER A 687 -16.06 26.74 5.78
N SER A 688 -16.85 25.68 5.92
CA SER A 688 -17.33 24.89 4.80
C SER A 688 -18.83 24.66 4.95
N LYS A 689 -19.57 24.73 3.85
CA LYS A 689 -21.00 24.47 3.81
C LYS A 689 -21.32 23.45 2.72
N SER A 690 -21.84 22.30 3.11
CA SER A 690 -22.32 21.27 2.18
C SER A 690 -23.56 21.74 1.43
N PHE A 691 -23.67 21.41 0.14
CA PHE A 691 -24.88 21.68 -0.63
C PHE A 691 -25.95 20.64 -0.34
N GLY A 692 -27.16 21.08 -0.02
CA GLY A 692 -28.25 20.19 0.38
C GLY A 692 -28.73 19.24 -0.72
N ASN A 693 -28.48 19.57 -1.98
CA ASN A 693 -28.84 18.77 -3.15
C ASN A 693 -27.65 17.99 -3.74
N SER A 694 -26.48 17.96 -3.08
CA SER A 694 -25.33 17.26 -3.64
C SER A 694 -25.43 15.75 -3.48
N ILE A 695 -25.05 15.06 -4.55
CA ILE A 695 -25.01 13.59 -4.63
C ILE A 695 -23.59 13.10 -4.32
N MET A 696 -22.57 13.80 -4.83
CA MET A 696 -21.15 13.54 -4.60
C MET A 696 -20.58 14.18 -3.31
N GLY A 697 -21.43 14.73 -2.43
CA GLY A 697 -21.00 15.36 -1.19
C GLY A 697 -20.22 16.67 -1.39
N ARG A 698 -20.56 17.43 -2.44
CA ARG A 698 -19.99 18.74 -2.77
C ARG A 698 -20.24 19.78 -1.67
N GLU A 699 -19.27 20.65 -1.49
CA GLU A 699 -19.31 21.72 -0.49
C GLU A 699 -18.72 23.03 -1.03
N LEU A 700 -19.12 24.13 -0.40
CA LEU A 700 -18.58 25.46 -0.59
C LEU A 700 -17.62 25.76 0.57
N SER A 701 -16.32 25.82 0.28
CA SER A 701 -15.30 26.24 1.25
C SER A 701 -15.10 27.75 1.17
N ILE A 702 -15.06 28.43 2.32
CA ILE A 702 -15.03 29.89 2.45
C ILE A 702 -13.95 30.28 3.46
N ALA A 703 -13.15 31.28 3.10
CA ALA A 703 -12.19 31.95 3.96
C ALA A 703 -12.52 33.44 4.07
N GLU A 704 -12.63 33.96 5.29
CA GLU A 704 -12.64 35.39 5.56
C GLU A 704 -11.20 35.86 5.75
N VAL A 705 -10.71 36.67 4.82
CA VAL A 705 -9.31 37.10 4.78
C VAL A 705 -9.20 38.59 5.10
N GLU A 706 -8.24 38.92 5.96
CA GLU A 706 -7.89 40.28 6.32
C GLU A 706 -6.81 40.80 5.39
N VAL A 707 -7.12 41.88 4.67
CA VAL A 707 -6.16 42.60 3.83
C VAL A 707 -5.72 43.86 4.59
N PRO A 708 -4.43 44.01 4.91
CA PRO A 708 -3.94 45.16 5.67
C PRO A 708 -4.39 46.50 5.06
N GLY A 709 -5.06 47.33 5.88
CA GLY A 709 -5.54 48.65 5.48
C GLY A 709 -6.73 48.67 4.53
N ARG A 710 -7.44 47.55 4.35
CA ARG A 710 -8.60 47.43 3.44
C ARG A 710 -9.77 46.69 4.09
N LYS A 711 -10.95 46.74 3.45
CA LYS A 711 -12.11 45.96 3.89
C LYS A 711 -11.82 44.44 3.77
N PRO A 712 -12.46 43.60 4.61
CA PRO A 712 -12.34 42.16 4.53
C PRO A 712 -12.66 41.63 3.12
N LEU A 713 -11.92 40.62 2.70
CA LEU A 713 -12.09 39.92 1.43
C LEU A 713 -12.57 38.50 1.71
N VAL A 714 -13.69 38.10 1.11
CA VAL A 714 -14.16 36.72 1.17
C VAL A 714 -13.63 35.95 -0.03
N PHE A 715 -12.99 34.83 0.26
CA PHE A 715 -12.38 33.95 -0.74
C PHE A 715 -13.00 32.56 -0.64
N ALA A 716 -13.55 32.05 -1.74
CA ALA A 716 -14.29 30.80 -1.73
C ALA A 716 -13.91 29.89 -2.90
N THR A 717 -14.00 28.59 -2.66
CA THR A 717 -13.83 27.54 -3.67
C THR A 717 -14.93 26.51 -3.55
N SER A 718 -15.25 25.88 -4.67
CA SER A 718 -16.09 24.70 -4.71
C SER A 718 -15.70 23.82 -5.88
N HIS A 719 -16.04 22.54 -5.77
CA HIS A 719 -16.07 21.60 -6.86
C HIS A 719 -17.54 21.22 -7.06
N LEU A 720 -18.20 21.73 -8.11
CA LEU A 720 -19.62 21.46 -8.33
C LEU A 720 -19.85 20.04 -8.88
N GLU A 721 -21.10 19.58 -8.88
CA GLU A 721 -21.47 18.22 -9.30
C GLU A 721 -20.92 17.85 -10.70
N SER A 722 -20.11 16.80 -10.78
CA SER A 722 -19.46 16.44 -12.04
C SER A 722 -20.38 15.58 -12.90
N PRO A 723 -20.36 15.72 -14.25
CA PRO A 723 -21.03 14.77 -15.12
C PRO A 723 -20.47 13.35 -14.91
N CYS A 724 -21.31 12.38 -14.56
CA CYS A 724 -20.91 10.98 -14.37
C CYS A 724 -21.73 10.06 -15.29
N PRO A 725 -21.41 10.01 -16.60
CA PRO A 725 -22.08 9.06 -17.50
C PRO A 725 -21.62 7.63 -17.15
N GLY A 726 -22.33 6.97 -16.23
CA GLY A 726 -22.01 5.63 -15.75
C GLY A 726 -23.25 4.83 -15.35
N PRO A 727 -23.13 3.51 -15.18
CA PRO A 727 -24.24 2.69 -14.71
C PRO A 727 -24.69 3.16 -13.31
N PRO A 728 -26.01 3.17 -13.01
CA PRO A 728 -27.11 2.56 -13.77
C PRO A 728 -27.77 3.48 -14.82
N LYS A 729 -27.40 4.76 -14.90
CA LYS A 729 -27.99 5.74 -15.80
C LYS A 729 -26.90 6.51 -16.54
N TRP A 730 -26.66 6.09 -17.78
CA TRP A 730 -25.57 6.57 -18.66
C TRP A 730 -25.65 8.06 -19.05
N ASP A 731 -26.67 8.77 -18.57
CA ASP A 731 -27.05 10.15 -18.88
C ASP A 731 -27.01 11.09 -17.65
N GLN A 732 -26.39 10.66 -16.55
CA GLN A 732 -26.22 11.47 -15.34
C GLN A 732 -25.26 12.65 -15.55
N MET A 733 -25.77 13.73 -16.14
CA MET A 733 -25.05 14.98 -16.34
C MET A 733 -25.10 15.92 -15.13
N PHE A 734 -26.02 15.68 -14.19
CA PHE A 734 -26.24 16.48 -12.97
C PHE A 734 -26.30 17.99 -13.18
N SER A 735 -26.75 18.41 -14.36
CA SER A 735 -26.83 19.81 -14.77
C SER A 735 -27.74 20.61 -13.85
N ARG A 736 -28.90 20.05 -13.49
CA ARG A 736 -29.85 20.70 -12.58
C ARG A 736 -29.25 20.92 -11.20
N GLU A 737 -28.62 19.88 -10.65
CA GLU A 737 -27.97 19.89 -9.35
C GLU A 737 -26.86 20.95 -9.33
N ARG A 738 -25.97 20.96 -10.33
CA ARG A 738 -24.95 22.00 -10.50
C ARG A 738 -25.51 23.42 -10.53
N VAL A 739 -26.56 23.65 -11.32
CA VAL A 739 -27.17 24.98 -11.46
C VAL A 739 -27.77 25.45 -10.14
N GLU A 740 -28.42 24.55 -9.40
CA GLU A 740 -28.93 24.83 -8.05
C GLU A 740 -27.79 25.10 -7.05
N GLN A 741 -26.70 24.32 -7.09
CA GLN A 741 -25.51 24.54 -6.25
C GLN A 741 -24.85 25.89 -6.54
N ALA A 742 -24.69 26.27 -7.81
CA ALA A 742 -24.15 27.56 -8.22
C ALA A 742 -25.02 28.72 -7.71
N LYS A 743 -26.35 28.61 -7.80
CA LYS A 743 -27.27 29.60 -7.22
C LYS A 743 -27.10 29.69 -5.71
N GLU A 744 -27.08 28.56 -5.02
CA GLU A 744 -26.91 28.54 -3.56
C GLU A 744 -25.59 29.19 -3.14
N ALA A 745 -24.49 28.91 -3.86
CA ALA A 745 -23.18 29.52 -3.58
C ALA A 745 -23.21 31.05 -3.74
N ILE A 746 -23.80 31.56 -4.83
CA ILE A 746 -23.95 33.00 -5.05
C ILE A 746 -24.86 33.63 -3.98
N GLU A 747 -25.91 32.95 -3.55
CA GLU A 747 -26.78 33.39 -2.44
C GLU A 747 -26.03 33.52 -1.12
N ILE A 748 -25.25 32.50 -0.74
CA ILE A 748 -24.43 32.50 0.49
C ILE A 748 -23.41 33.63 0.47
N LEU A 749 -22.77 33.87 -0.68
CA LEU A 749 -21.68 34.82 -0.81
C LEU A 749 -22.14 36.27 -1.03
N ARG A 750 -23.39 36.50 -1.48
CA ARG A 750 -23.94 37.82 -1.79
C ARG A 750 -23.81 38.89 -0.69
N PRO A 751 -23.92 38.59 0.61
CA PRO A 751 -23.87 39.63 1.65
C PRO A 751 -22.53 40.41 1.68
N ASN A 752 -21.47 39.84 1.11
CA ASN A 752 -20.12 40.39 1.17
C ASN A 752 -19.85 41.38 0.00
N THR A 753 -19.01 42.38 0.27
CA THR A 753 -18.70 43.49 -0.66
C THR A 753 -17.52 43.20 -1.58
N ASN A 754 -16.53 42.44 -1.11
CA ASN A 754 -15.42 41.94 -1.90
C ASN A 754 -15.40 40.41 -1.82
N VAL A 755 -15.73 39.74 -2.92
CA VAL A 755 -15.78 38.27 -3.01
C VAL A 755 -15.07 37.77 -4.24
N ILE A 756 -14.29 36.72 -4.06
CA ILE A 756 -13.67 35.92 -5.12
C ILE A 756 -14.15 34.49 -4.93
N PHE A 757 -14.86 33.96 -5.93
CA PHE A 757 -15.33 32.57 -5.96
C PHE A 757 -14.72 31.87 -7.17
N GLY A 758 -13.79 30.95 -6.93
CA GLY A 758 -13.08 30.25 -8.00
C GLY A 758 -12.95 28.77 -7.74
N GLY A 759 -13.01 27.96 -8.79
CA GLY A 759 -12.86 26.52 -8.71
C GLY A 759 -13.32 25.78 -9.95
N ASP A 760 -13.28 24.45 -9.88
CA ASP A 760 -13.84 23.57 -10.89
C ASP A 760 -15.36 23.51 -10.74
N MET A 761 -16.05 24.27 -11.59
CA MET A 761 -17.50 24.36 -11.57
C MET A 761 -18.15 23.25 -12.40
N ASN A 762 -17.36 22.40 -13.08
CA ASN A 762 -17.84 21.43 -14.06
C ASN A 762 -18.84 22.04 -15.08
N TRP A 763 -18.74 23.35 -15.31
CA TRP A 763 -19.81 24.10 -15.95
C TRP A 763 -19.77 23.94 -17.47
N ASP A 764 -20.92 23.61 -18.05
CA ASP A 764 -21.10 23.49 -19.48
C ASP A 764 -22.14 24.49 -19.96
N ASP A 765 -21.71 25.58 -20.60
CA ASP A 765 -22.62 26.65 -21.04
C ASP A 765 -23.73 26.15 -21.99
N LYS A 766 -23.52 25.01 -22.67
CA LYS A 766 -24.55 24.42 -23.55
C LYS A 766 -25.61 23.64 -22.80
N LEU A 767 -25.24 22.98 -21.70
CA LEU A 767 -26.13 22.13 -20.92
C LEU A 767 -26.75 22.89 -19.73
N ASP A 768 -25.91 23.62 -19.00
CA ASP A 768 -26.27 24.35 -17.78
C ASP A 768 -26.82 25.76 -18.06
N GLY A 769 -26.57 26.26 -19.27
CA GLY A 769 -26.92 27.62 -19.68
C GLY A 769 -25.97 28.67 -19.09
N LYS A 770 -26.45 29.92 -19.01
CA LYS A 770 -25.65 31.03 -18.48
C LYS A 770 -25.48 30.91 -16.97
N PHE A 771 -24.27 31.11 -16.48
CA PHE A 771 -23.97 31.07 -15.05
C PHE A 771 -24.86 32.07 -14.26
N PRO A 772 -25.47 31.66 -13.13
CA PRO A 772 -26.44 32.47 -12.38
C PRO A 772 -25.77 33.57 -11.53
N LEU A 773 -25.16 34.56 -12.19
CA LEU A 773 -24.54 35.70 -11.54
C LEU A 773 -25.59 36.65 -10.95
N ALA A 774 -25.35 37.12 -9.73
CA ALA A 774 -26.14 38.19 -9.11
C ALA A 774 -25.67 39.57 -9.59
N ASP A 775 -26.45 40.62 -9.31
CA ASP A 775 -26.09 41.99 -9.69
C ASP A 775 -24.71 42.38 -9.17
N LYS A 776 -23.91 43.01 -10.04
CA LYS A 776 -22.49 43.40 -9.84
C LYS A 776 -21.46 42.26 -9.81
N TRP A 777 -21.89 41.01 -9.92
CA TRP A 777 -20.95 39.91 -10.13
C TRP A 777 -20.51 39.83 -11.58
N VAL A 778 -19.26 39.45 -11.80
CA VAL A 778 -18.67 39.28 -13.13
C VAL A 778 -17.94 37.95 -13.22
N ASP A 779 -18.00 37.32 -14.40
CA ASP A 779 -17.06 36.28 -14.79
C ASP A 779 -15.77 36.94 -15.27
N VAL A 780 -14.67 36.69 -14.55
CA VAL A 780 -13.40 37.40 -14.76
C VAL A 780 -12.83 37.12 -16.14
N TRP A 781 -12.98 35.89 -16.64
CA TRP A 781 -12.43 35.52 -17.95
C TRP A 781 -13.15 36.25 -19.08
N GLU A 782 -14.49 36.29 -19.03
CA GLU A 782 -15.29 36.97 -20.06
C GLU A 782 -15.02 38.48 -20.12
N VAL A 783 -14.77 39.11 -18.97
CA VAL A 783 -14.46 40.55 -18.92
C VAL A 783 -13.06 40.86 -19.43
N LEU A 784 -12.06 40.07 -19.06
CA LEU A 784 -10.65 40.36 -19.38
C LEU A 784 -10.19 39.79 -20.74
N LYS A 785 -10.85 38.74 -21.23
CA LYS A 785 -10.54 38.06 -22.49
C LYS A 785 -11.81 37.88 -23.35
N PRO A 786 -12.48 38.98 -23.73
CA PRO A 786 -13.72 38.89 -24.50
C PRO A 786 -13.50 38.18 -25.84
N GLY A 787 -14.30 37.15 -26.11
CA GLY A 787 -14.20 36.33 -27.33
C GLY A 787 -13.24 35.15 -27.24
N ASP A 788 -12.42 35.05 -26.20
CA ASP A 788 -11.65 33.84 -25.91
C ASP A 788 -12.49 32.87 -25.08
N LEU A 789 -12.62 31.63 -25.56
CA LEU A 789 -13.41 30.59 -24.90
C LEU A 789 -12.75 30.07 -23.62
N GLY A 790 -11.44 30.24 -23.45
CA GLY A 790 -10.73 29.93 -22.21
C GLY A 790 -10.85 28.47 -21.79
N PHE A 791 -10.56 27.52 -22.68
CA PHE A 791 -10.70 26.10 -22.39
C PHE A 791 -9.70 25.63 -21.32
N THR A 792 -10.18 25.46 -20.09
CA THR A 792 -9.38 24.96 -18.96
C THR A 792 -9.24 23.44 -18.99
N TYR A 793 -10.15 22.76 -19.70
CA TYR A 793 -10.08 21.33 -20.01
C TYR A 793 -10.06 21.15 -21.54
N ASP A 794 -8.87 20.86 -22.09
CA ASP A 794 -8.65 20.83 -23.54
C ASP A 794 -7.85 19.60 -23.98
N THR A 795 -8.53 18.65 -24.61
CA THR A 795 -7.92 17.43 -25.19
C THR A 795 -6.95 17.68 -26.35
N LYS A 796 -6.96 18.86 -26.98
CA LYS A 796 -6.02 19.24 -28.05
C LYS A 796 -4.72 19.79 -27.46
N ALA A 797 -4.84 20.64 -26.45
CA ALA A 797 -3.69 21.28 -25.81
C ALA A 797 -3.05 20.40 -24.73
N ASN A 798 -3.82 19.48 -24.13
CA ASN A 798 -3.35 18.53 -23.11
C ASN A 798 -3.37 17.09 -23.66
N PRO A 799 -2.22 16.56 -24.13
CA PRO A 799 -2.13 15.20 -24.68
C PRO A 799 -2.49 14.09 -23.68
N MET A 800 -2.43 14.36 -22.37
CA MET A 800 -2.80 13.39 -21.34
C MET A 800 -4.28 12.97 -21.44
N LEU A 801 -5.12 13.89 -21.91
CA LEU A 801 -6.56 13.71 -22.10
C LEU A 801 -6.95 12.98 -23.39
N SER A 802 -5.98 12.44 -24.14
CA SER A 802 -6.18 11.89 -25.49
C SER A 802 -7.27 10.81 -25.59
N GLY A 803 -8.51 11.22 -25.89
CA GLY A 803 -9.64 10.37 -26.24
C GLY A 803 -9.83 10.21 -27.75
N ASN A 804 -10.89 9.50 -28.16
CA ASN A 804 -11.24 9.35 -29.59
C ASN A 804 -11.92 10.59 -30.20
N ARG A 805 -12.30 11.58 -29.38
CA ARG A 805 -12.96 12.83 -29.80
C ARG A 805 -12.31 14.02 -29.10
N ALA A 806 -12.22 15.14 -29.80
CA ALA A 806 -11.77 16.39 -29.21
C ALA A 806 -12.88 16.96 -28.30
N LEU A 807 -12.55 17.13 -27.02
CA LEU A 807 -13.36 17.81 -26.01
C LEU A 807 -12.60 19.06 -25.54
N GLN A 808 -13.29 20.20 -25.56
CA GLN A 808 -12.78 21.51 -25.13
C GLN A 808 -13.87 22.18 -24.29
N LYS A 809 -13.60 22.41 -23.01
CA LYS A 809 -14.57 22.90 -22.01
C LYS A 809 -13.92 23.92 -21.07
N ARG A 810 -14.70 24.89 -20.58
CA ARG A 810 -14.33 25.87 -19.55
C ARG A 810 -14.98 25.46 -18.22
N LEU A 811 -14.44 24.40 -17.64
CA LEU A 811 -14.95 23.79 -16.41
C LEU A 811 -14.61 24.67 -15.20
N ASP A 812 -13.39 25.22 -15.18
CA ASP A 812 -12.90 26.10 -14.12
C ASP A 812 -13.26 27.55 -14.42
N ARG A 813 -13.75 28.26 -13.39
CA ARG A 813 -14.13 29.67 -13.49
C ARG A 813 -13.66 30.43 -12.26
N ILE A 814 -13.42 31.73 -12.44
CA ILE A 814 -13.25 32.69 -11.35
C ILE A 814 -14.31 33.78 -11.50
N LEU A 815 -15.15 33.90 -10.48
CA LEU A 815 -16.25 34.85 -10.40
C LEU A 815 -15.96 35.84 -9.29
N CYS A 816 -16.28 37.11 -9.51
CA CYS A 816 -15.91 38.17 -8.60
C CYS A 816 -17.03 39.19 -8.41
N ARG A 817 -17.14 39.70 -7.18
CA ARG A 817 -17.82 40.96 -6.87
C ARG A 817 -16.84 41.82 -6.10
N LEU A 818 -16.43 42.95 -6.68
CA LEU A 818 -15.32 43.74 -6.16
C LEU A 818 -15.70 45.23 -6.07
N ASP A 819 -15.93 45.69 -4.84
CA ASP A 819 -16.18 47.11 -4.58
C ASP A 819 -14.86 47.89 -4.49
N ASP A 820 -13.83 47.34 -3.84
CA ASP A 820 -12.56 48.03 -3.55
C ASP A 820 -11.39 47.62 -4.47
N TYR A 821 -11.62 46.74 -5.45
CA TYR A 821 -10.59 46.23 -6.38
C TYR A 821 -11.04 46.33 -7.84
N LYS A 822 -10.08 46.49 -8.76
CA LYS A 822 -10.21 46.37 -10.21
C LYS A 822 -9.55 45.08 -10.68
N LEU A 823 -10.06 44.53 -11.78
CA LEU A 823 -9.44 43.39 -12.45
C LEU A 823 -8.17 43.88 -13.17
N GLY A 824 -7.01 43.28 -12.86
CA GLY A 824 -5.72 43.62 -13.48
C GLY A 824 -5.38 42.71 -14.65
N GLY A 825 -5.55 41.40 -14.49
CA GLY A 825 -5.25 40.40 -15.52
C GLY A 825 -5.67 39.00 -15.12
N ILE A 826 -5.84 38.11 -16.10
CA ILE A 826 -6.07 36.68 -15.89
C ILE A 826 -5.26 35.88 -16.91
N GLU A 827 -4.58 34.85 -16.41
CA GLU A 827 -3.70 33.99 -17.19
C GLU A 827 -3.98 32.52 -16.90
N MET A 828 -3.71 31.68 -17.90
CA MET A 828 -3.82 30.23 -17.77
C MET A 828 -2.43 29.63 -17.59
N VAL A 829 -2.24 28.86 -16.51
CA VAL A 829 -0.95 28.29 -16.09
C VAL A 829 -0.96 26.76 -16.15
N GLY A 830 0.22 26.15 -16.18
CA GLY A 830 0.37 24.69 -16.26
C GLY A 830 0.13 24.09 -17.65
N LYS A 831 0.26 24.91 -18.70
CA LYS A 831 0.12 24.48 -20.11
C LYS A 831 1.33 23.74 -20.66
N GLU A 832 2.46 23.82 -19.97
CA GLU A 832 3.72 23.25 -20.42
C GLU A 832 3.90 21.82 -19.91
N ALA A 833 4.42 20.95 -20.78
CA ALA A 833 4.84 19.62 -20.38
C ALA A 833 6.03 19.69 -19.42
N ILE A 834 6.08 18.77 -18.47
CA ILE A 834 7.18 18.65 -17.52
C ILE A 834 8.41 18.14 -18.30
N PRO A 835 9.53 18.89 -18.31
CA PRO A 835 10.70 18.52 -19.09
C PRO A 835 11.24 17.12 -18.74
N GLY A 836 11.46 16.29 -19.76
CA GLY A 836 12.00 14.94 -19.60
C GLY A 836 11.02 13.89 -19.07
N LEU A 837 9.73 14.22 -18.97
CA LEU A 837 8.70 13.31 -18.46
C LEU A 837 7.68 12.94 -19.53
N SER A 838 7.58 11.63 -19.80
CA SER A 838 6.64 11.05 -20.76
C SER A 838 6.05 9.75 -20.20
N TYR A 839 4.92 9.32 -20.75
CA TYR A 839 4.30 8.03 -20.41
C TYR A 839 3.80 7.30 -21.64
N GLU A 840 3.82 5.97 -21.58
CA GLU A 840 3.26 5.13 -22.64
C GLU A 840 1.75 4.96 -22.45
N LYS A 841 0.99 5.29 -23.50
CA LYS A 841 -0.45 5.03 -23.59
C LYS A 841 -0.73 4.07 -24.73
N GLU A 842 -1.39 2.97 -24.42
CA GLU A 842 -1.89 2.06 -25.45
C GLU A 842 -3.15 2.62 -26.12
N LYS A 843 -3.10 2.81 -27.43
CA LYS A 843 -4.24 3.25 -28.23
C LYS A 843 -4.55 2.21 -29.30
N LYS A 844 -5.77 1.68 -29.26
CA LYS A 844 -6.27 0.76 -30.28
C LYS A 844 -6.68 1.54 -31.52
N VAL A 845 -5.91 1.43 -32.59
CA VAL A 845 -6.20 2.10 -33.87
C VAL A 845 -6.47 1.02 -34.92
N ARG A 846 -7.71 0.94 -35.42
CA ARG A 846 -8.13 -0.03 -36.46
C ARG A 846 -7.84 -1.50 -36.12
N GLY A 847 -7.95 -1.88 -34.86
CA GLY A 847 -7.77 -3.26 -34.41
C GLY A 847 -6.35 -3.61 -33.93
N GLU A 848 -5.35 -2.77 -34.24
CA GLU A 848 -3.98 -2.91 -33.74
C GLU A 848 -3.77 -2.05 -32.49
N ILE A 849 -3.06 -2.59 -31.50
CA ILE A 849 -2.63 -1.85 -30.31
C ILE A 849 -1.35 -1.10 -30.68
N LYS A 850 -1.40 0.23 -30.65
CA LYS A 850 -0.22 1.08 -30.81
C LYS A 850 0.15 1.70 -29.47
N LYS A 851 1.42 1.60 -29.09
CA LYS A 851 1.98 2.34 -27.97
C LYS A 851 2.29 3.77 -28.43
N LEU A 852 1.74 4.76 -27.74
CA LEU A 852 1.99 6.18 -27.96
C LEU A 852 2.72 6.71 -26.73
N GLU A 853 3.88 7.30 -26.93
CA GLU A 853 4.56 8.07 -25.90
C GLU A 853 3.97 9.48 -25.87
N LEU A 854 3.45 9.90 -24.72
CA LEU A 854 2.79 11.19 -24.52
C LEU A 854 3.50 11.98 -23.42
N PRO A 855 3.62 13.31 -23.56
CA PRO A 855 4.20 14.14 -22.50
C PRO A 855 3.29 14.17 -21.27
N VAL A 856 3.90 14.34 -20.10
CA VAL A 856 3.18 14.53 -18.83
C VAL A 856 3.08 16.04 -18.54
N LEU A 857 1.87 16.53 -18.29
CA LEU A 857 1.59 17.89 -17.83
C LEU A 857 1.27 17.87 -16.32
N PRO A 858 1.27 19.02 -15.62
CA PRO A 858 1.01 19.08 -14.18
C PRO A 858 -0.36 18.50 -13.76
N SER A 859 -1.40 18.76 -14.54
CA SER A 859 -2.76 18.27 -14.31
C SER A 859 -3.47 18.07 -15.66
N ASP A 860 -4.61 17.41 -15.66
CA ASP A 860 -5.49 17.37 -16.82
C ASP A 860 -6.25 18.70 -17.06
N HIS A 861 -6.40 19.50 -16.00
CA HIS A 861 -6.85 20.88 -16.08
C HIS A 861 -5.68 21.87 -16.22
N PHE A 862 -5.98 23.06 -16.75
CA PHE A 862 -5.10 24.22 -16.66
C PHE A 862 -5.56 25.17 -15.55
N GLY A 863 -4.62 25.65 -14.75
CA GLY A 863 -4.91 26.57 -13.65
C GLY A 863 -5.21 27.99 -14.13
N LEU A 864 -5.97 28.76 -13.34
CA LEU A 864 -6.28 30.16 -13.60
C LEU A 864 -5.60 31.06 -12.56
N LEU A 865 -4.75 31.98 -13.04
CA LEU A 865 -4.07 32.97 -12.22
C LEU A 865 -4.68 34.36 -12.45
N LEU A 866 -5.40 34.87 -11.45
CA LEU A 866 -6.01 36.20 -11.44
C LEU A 866 -5.10 37.20 -10.71
N THR A 867 -4.94 38.38 -11.30
CA THR A 867 -4.33 39.54 -10.67
C THR A 867 -5.37 40.64 -10.44
N LEU A 868 -5.54 41.07 -9.20
CA LEU A 868 -6.38 42.19 -8.80
C LEU A 868 -5.53 43.39 -8.43
N LEU A 869 -5.98 44.56 -8.86
CA LEU A 869 -5.39 45.84 -8.54
C LEU A 869 -6.30 46.57 -7.56
N PRO A 870 -5.78 47.15 -6.49
CA PRO A 870 -6.61 47.94 -5.60
C PRO A 870 -7.17 49.19 -6.31
N LYS A 871 -8.40 49.59 -5.97
CA LYS A 871 -9.01 50.85 -6.45
C LYS A 871 -8.45 52.07 -5.75
#